data_AF-A0A200J1G2-F1
#
_entry.id   AF-A0A200J1G2-F1
#
_cell.length_a   1.000
_cell.length_b   1.000
_cell.length_c   1.000
_cell.angle_alpha   90.00
_cell.angle_beta   90.00
_cell.angle_gamma   90.00
#
_symmetry.space_group_name_H-M   'P 1'
#
loop_
_entity.id
_entity.type
_entity.pdbx_description
1 polymer ?
#
loop_
_entity_poly.entity_id
_entity_poly.type
_entity_poly.pdbx_seq_one_letter_code
_entity_poly.pdbx_strand_id
1 'polypeptide(L)'
;MYKEEAVFFGTFKEKLKNKNQIDITDNIYKEAEFAEYYEAVAHESISGDIEYYLTIFSKGDRVLEIGTGNGRVMKPLLQRGIDIYGIEPEQAMLAFLSEEEKSRVYVGGIENIAQFDHVSKYRYIIIPATSVSLFDEQCFTNFLYEAKKVLASDGKIIFDFINPNQIDKLDGAVSIDKIKNQLFMSGNFVQGKKFIYNIYTKTADGSKKLGYSVKNIYTIDQIKRLSEEVGCMANIIKNRPDYVMMEVQKMRYDYLVPMGDITTVNDDKITIVRAEEEYVFDGEQKRFVDLRSGLWNVNLGYKKELHAAISRRFTNQLLKNLTYLDIHSFHHPLYQEYAEGLSTFVDKEGTYTQIIYTNSGSECTELTLKLSRQINKGKKKTLAFSQGYHGTFWGGMSISGLDQEVTEVYSPKLSNMEFMKLPENDLEEKAFFEHIEQHHREYGAMIIEPILGSAGVKVSSIRFLNKLGRLLQKYMITVIFDEVATGFYRTGKPFYFHYLDFKPDMINLSKGINNGILPFGVVLLSNDIVCKLKKEELEHFSTQNGNLLGVISAHETLCYYQQHEAEIAQNIQKLNELILAEMSFNGISVRGIGCMFAVPIDDPQALSLIMQSLEQAGILCYQYFNSVEDNGLTLMPSFYTDHKKMQQILKRIAKAVKSYA
;
A
#
# COMPACT_ATOMS: atom_id res chain seq x y z
N MET A 1 44.02 -14.55 23.63
CA MET A 1 43.13 -14.74 22.47
C MET A 1 42.48 -16.13 22.42
N TYR A 2 42.49 -16.97 23.48
CA TYR A 2 41.91 -18.33 23.42
C TYR A 2 41.15 -18.75 24.70
N LYS A 3 40.07 -18.02 25.01
CA LYS A 3 39.00 -18.53 25.90
C LYS A 3 37.72 -18.91 25.12
N GLU A 4 37.53 -18.40 23.90
CA GLU A 4 36.32 -18.64 23.10
C GLU A 4 36.40 -19.90 22.22
N GLU A 5 37.55 -20.24 21.62
CA GLU A 5 37.63 -21.45 20.76
C GLU A 5 37.44 -22.78 21.50
N ALA A 6 37.78 -22.85 22.79
CA ALA A 6 37.61 -24.09 23.57
C ALA A 6 36.13 -24.44 23.83
N VAL A 7 35.21 -23.54 23.45
CA VAL A 7 33.77 -23.64 23.67
C VAL A 7 33.07 -24.36 22.51
N PHE A 8 33.53 -24.21 21.26
CA PHE A 8 32.83 -24.76 20.10
C PHE A 8 32.97 -26.27 19.92
N PHE A 9 34.10 -26.83 20.35
CA PHE A 9 34.46 -28.21 20.00
C PHE A 9 33.95 -29.29 20.96
N GLY A 10 33.21 -28.92 22.01
CA GLY A 10 32.50 -29.85 22.91
C GLY A 10 33.24 -31.18 23.17
N THR A 11 32.68 -32.28 22.66
CA THR A 11 33.17 -33.66 22.79
C THR A 11 34.54 -33.91 22.15
N PHE A 12 34.99 -33.05 21.23
CA PHE A 12 36.30 -33.10 20.56
C PHE A 12 37.38 -32.23 21.22
N LYS A 13 37.07 -31.53 22.32
CA LYS A 13 38.05 -30.70 23.05
C LYS A 13 39.35 -31.43 23.41
N GLU A 14 39.25 -32.73 23.69
CA GLU A 14 40.41 -33.59 23.99
C GLU A 14 41.35 -33.79 22.79
N LYS A 15 40.84 -33.77 21.55
CA LYS A 15 41.66 -33.86 20.33
C LYS A 15 42.52 -32.62 20.12
N LEU A 16 42.07 -31.46 20.64
CA LEU A 16 42.78 -30.20 20.56
C LEU A 16 43.97 -30.09 21.53
N LYS A 17 44.29 -31.11 22.35
CA LYS A 17 45.44 -31.07 23.26
C LYS A 17 46.79 -30.92 22.56
N ASN A 18 46.89 -31.30 21.27
CA ASN A 18 48.07 -31.13 20.43
C ASN A 18 47.76 -30.25 19.20
N LYS A 19 47.34 -28.99 19.43
CA LYS A 19 46.82 -28.06 18.40
C LYS A 19 47.70 -27.90 17.16
N ASN A 20 49.02 -27.98 17.29
CA ASN A 20 49.96 -27.81 16.16
C ASN A 20 49.93 -28.94 15.11
N GLN A 21 49.04 -29.93 15.26
CA GLN A 21 48.87 -31.07 14.35
C GLN A 21 47.44 -31.22 13.80
N ILE A 22 46.55 -30.26 14.06
CA ILE A 22 45.16 -30.29 13.61
C ILE A 22 44.83 -28.95 12.96
N ASP A 23 44.40 -29.01 11.70
CA ASP A 23 43.90 -27.85 10.98
C ASP A 23 42.43 -27.59 11.36
N ILE A 24 42.08 -26.34 11.62
CA ILE A 24 40.76 -25.96 12.16
C ILE A 24 40.08 -25.00 11.19
N THR A 25 38.84 -25.33 10.83
CA THR A 25 37.98 -24.49 9.97
C THR A 25 36.70 -24.10 10.70
N ASP A 26 36.29 -22.85 10.55
CA ASP A 26 35.04 -22.31 11.09
C ASP A 26 33.82 -22.53 10.17
N ASN A 27 34.06 -23.09 8.98
CA ASN A 27 33.04 -23.46 8.02
C ASN A 27 33.41 -24.78 7.32
N ILE A 28 32.86 -25.88 7.84
CA ILE A 28 33.08 -27.22 7.29
C ILE A 28 32.62 -27.39 5.84
N TYR A 29 31.64 -26.60 5.37
CA TYR A 29 31.06 -26.76 4.05
C TYR A 29 32.01 -26.31 2.92
N LYS A 30 33.09 -25.59 3.27
CA LYS A 30 34.19 -25.25 2.34
C LYS A 30 35.14 -26.40 2.05
N GLU A 31 35.16 -27.42 2.91
CA GLU A 31 36.11 -28.51 2.83
C GLU A 31 35.64 -29.58 1.84
N ALA A 32 36.49 -29.93 0.87
CA ALA A 32 36.19 -30.99 -0.09
C ALA A 32 35.95 -32.35 0.60
N GLU A 33 36.70 -32.63 1.67
CA GLU A 33 36.55 -33.85 2.46
C GLU A 33 35.21 -33.91 3.18
N PHE A 34 34.65 -32.77 3.57
CA PHE A 34 33.31 -32.71 4.14
C PHE A 34 32.24 -32.98 3.08
N ALA A 35 32.39 -32.44 1.87
CA ALA A 35 31.50 -32.76 0.76
C ALA A 35 31.51 -34.27 0.45
N GLU A 36 32.68 -34.93 0.48
CA GLU A 36 32.78 -36.39 0.33
C GLU A 36 32.08 -37.17 1.44
N TYR A 37 32.28 -36.75 2.70
CA TYR A 37 31.60 -37.35 3.85
C TYR A 37 30.08 -37.18 3.72
N TYR A 38 29.63 -35.96 3.42
CA TYR A 38 28.22 -35.62 3.32
C TYR A 38 27.53 -36.40 2.21
N GLU A 39 28.15 -36.55 1.03
CA GLU A 39 27.64 -37.41 -0.05
C GLU A 39 27.40 -38.84 0.42
N ALA A 40 28.36 -39.42 1.14
CA ALA A 40 28.28 -40.81 1.57
C ALA A 40 27.24 -41.07 2.68
N VAL A 41 26.95 -40.09 3.56
CA VAL A 41 26.04 -40.28 4.71
C VAL A 41 24.65 -39.66 4.51
N ALA A 42 24.46 -38.76 3.54
CA ALA A 42 23.19 -38.07 3.33
C ALA A 42 22.10 -38.94 2.68
N HIS A 43 22.43 -40.10 2.13
CA HIS A 43 21.49 -40.95 1.38
C HIS A 43 20.33 -41.53 2.24
N GLU A 44 20.48 -41.63 3.56
CA GLU A 44 19.44 -42.20 4.45
C GLU A 44 18.52 -41.13 5.08
N SER A 45 18.93 -39.87 5.16
CA SER A 45 18.27 -38.85 6.02
C SER A 45 17.11 -38.06 5.37
N ILE A 46 16.81 -38.28 4.09
CA ILE A 46 15.80 -37.53 3.31
C ILE A 46 14.67 -38.43 2.80
N SER A 47 14.71 -39.72 3.15
CA SER A 47 13.64 -40.67 2.83
C SER A 47 12.28 -40.12 3.33
N GLY A 48 11.39 -39.76 2.40
CA GLY A 48 10.05 -39.21 2.68
C GLY A 48 9.87 -37.71 2.45
N ASP A 49 10.92 -36.92 2.30
CA ASP A 49 10.81 -35.49 2.00
C ASP A 49 10.73 -35.22 0.49
N ILE A 50 11.49 -35.97 -0.32
CA ILE A 50 11.36 -35.93 -1.78
C ILE A 50 9.96 -36.40 -2.20
N GLU A 51 9.46 -37.48 -1.61
CA GLU A 51 8.10 -37.97 -1.85
C GLU A 51 7.06 -36.91 -1.50
N TYR A 52 7.24 -36.19 -0.39
CA TYR A 52 6.37 -35.09 -0.01
C TYR A 52 6.43 -33.93 -1.00
N TYR A 53 7.62 -33.47 -1.40
CA TYR A 53 7.75 -32.43 -2.42
C TYR A 53 7.05 -32.83 -3.72
N LEU A 54 7.20 -34.08 -4.14
CA LEU A 54 6.54 -34.61 -5.33
C LEU A 54 5.02 -34.76 -5.19
N THR A 55 4.44 -34.74 -3.97
CA THR A 55 2.97 -34.69 -3.81
C THR A 55 2.40 -33.30 -3.95
N ILE A 56 3.19 -32.26 -3.71
CA ILE A 56 2.75 -30.86 -3.74
C ILE A 56 3.21 -30.11 -4.99
N PHE A 57 4.30 -30.53 -5.64
CA PHE A 57 4.82 -29.89 -6.84
C PHE A 57 4.14 -30.44 -8.11
N SER A 58 3.80 -29.53 -9.01
CA SER A 58 3.26 -29.79 -10.33
C SER A 58 4.33 -29.56 -11.42
N LYS A 59 4.15 -30.18 -12.60
CA LYS A 59 5.12 -30.08 -13.73
C LYS A 59 5.32 -28.67 -14.31
N GLY A 60 4.53 -27.68 -13.90
CA GLY A 60 4.71 -26.27 -14.27
C GLY A 60 5.27 -25.40 -13.14
N ASP A 61 5.51 -25.97 -11.97
CA ASP A 61 5.99 -25.21 -10.82
C ASP A 61 7.49 -24.97 -10.93
N ARG A 62 7.86 -23.70 -10.75
CA ARG A 62 9.25 -23.28 -10.67
C ARG A 62 9.68 -23.27 -9.21
N VAL A 63 10.78 -23.96 -8.91
CA VAL A 63 11.26 -24.18 -7.52
C VAL A 63 12.65 -23.58 -7.36
N LEU A 64 12.89 -22.92 -6.22
CA LEU A 64 14.22 -22.45 -5.82
C LEU A 64 14.67 -23.19 -4.55
N GLU A 65 15.82 -23.85 -4.60
CA GLU A 65 16.44 -24.52 -3.45
C GLU A 65 17.55 -23.67 -2.85
N ILE A 66 17.49 -23.44 -1.54
CA ILE A 66 18.51 -22.73 -0.77
C ILE A 66 19.40 -23.76 -0.06
N GLY A 67 20.70 -23.70 -0.33
CA GLY A 67 21.66 -24.70 0.16
C GLY A 67 21.57 -26.00 -0.64
N THR A 68 21.74 -25.92 -1.95
CA THR A 68 21.63 -27.06 -2.88
C THR A 68 22.60 -28.20 -2.53
N GLY A 69 23.76 -27.86 -1.96
CA GLY A 69 24.76 -28.82 -1.56
C GLY A 69 25.20 -29.73 -2.71
N ASN A 70 25.26 -31.03 -2.44
CA ASN A 70 25.59 -32.09 -3.41
C ASN A 70 24.42 -32.49 -4.34
N GLY A 71 23.30 -31.76 -4.31
CA GLY A 71 22.13 -32.02 -5.13
C GLY A 71 21.22 -33.14 -4.62
N ARG A 72 21.29 -33.48 -3.34
CA ARG A 72 20.43 -34.50 -2.71
C ARG A 72 18.92 -34.28 -2.93
N VAL A 73 18.47 -33.03 -3.07
CA VAL A 73 17.08 -32.68 -3.39
C VAL A 73 16.92 -32.27 -4.85
N MET A 74 17.80 -31.42 -5.37
CA MET A 74 17.79 -31.02 -6.78
C MET A 74 17.80 -32.20 -7.76
N LYS A 75 18.71 -33.18 -7.62
CA LYS A 75 18.87 -34.27 -8.61
C LYS A 75 17.60 -35.12 -8.74
N PRO A 76 17.00 -35.65 -7.65
CA PRO A 76 15.77 -36.42 -7.77
C PRO A 76 14.60 -35.62 -8.36
N LEU A 77 14.49 -34.32 -8.03
CA LEU A 77 13.41 -33.47 -8.55
C LEU A 77 13.59 -33.16 -10.05
N LEU A 78 14.82 -32.88 -10.50
CA LEU A 78 15.15 -32.72 -11.92
C LEU A 78 14.84 -34.00 -12.71
N GLN A 79 15.21 -35.17 -12.18
CA GLN A 79 14.91 -36.47 -12.80
C GLN A 79 13.41 -36.74 -12.95
N ARG A 80 12.57 -36.10 -12.12
CA ARG A 80 11.10 -36.17 -12.18
C ARG A 80 10.47 -35.04 -13.03
N GLY A 81 11.29 -34.18 -13.62
CA GLY A 81 10.87 -33.10 -14.51
C GLY A 81 10.36 -31.85 -13.80
N ILE A 82 10.75 -31.61 -12.54
CA ILE A 82 10.49 -30.35 -11.84
C ILE A 82 11.52 -29.30 -12.28
N ASP A 83 11.06 -28.08 -12.59
CA ASP A 83 11.94 -26.97 -12.95
C ASP A 83 12.51 -26.32 -11.68
N ILE A 84 13.66 -26.85 -11.23
CA ILE A 84 14.33 -26.43 -9.99
C ILE A 84 15.67 -25.74 -10.27
N TYR A 85 15.92 -24.66 -9.52
CA TYR A 85 17.15 -23.87 -9.50
C TYR A 85 17.71 -23.85 -8.08
N GLY A 86 19.00 -23.54 -7.93
CA GLY A 86 19.69 -23.62 -6.65
C GLY A 86 20.51 -22.39 -6.31
N ILE A 87 20.69 -22.14 -5.01
CA ILE A 87 21.68 -21.21 -4.47
C ILE A 87 22.56 -22.00 -3.50
N GLU A 88 23.87 -21.98 -3.73
CA GLU A 88 24.85 -22.64 -2.86
C GLU A 88 26.04 -21.71 -2.61
N PRO A 89 26.30 -21.29 -1.36
CA PRO A 89 27.44 -20.43 -1.08
C PRO A 89 28.79 -21.13 -1.30
N GLU A 90 28.90 -22.44 -1.06
CA GLU A 90 30.20 -23.13 -1.04
C GLU A 90 30.41 -24.04 -2.24
N GLN A 91 31.35 -23.64 -3.11
CA GLN A 91 31.65 -24.35 -4.36
C GLN A 91 32.06 -25.82 -4.15
N ALA A 92 32.70 -26.14 -3.02
CA ALA A 92 33.11 -27.52 -2.68
C ALA A 92 31.92 -28.49 -2.62
N MET A 93 30.74 -28.02 -2.18
CA MET A 93 29.54 -28.86 -2.08
C MET A 93 28.97 -29.26 -3.45
N LEU A 94 29.28 -28.49 -4.50
CA LEU A 94 28.81 -28.75 -5.87
C LEU A 94 29.66 -29.79 -6.62
N ALA A 95 30.69 -30.36 -5.99
CA ALA A 95 31.63 -31.29 -6.63
C ALA A 95 30.96 -32.53 -7.25
N PHE A 96 29.79 -32.92 -6.73
CA PHE A 96 29.03 -34.10 -7.16
C PHE A 96 27.91 -33.79 -8.16
N LEU A 97 27.73 -32.53 -8.55
CA LEU A 97 26.78 -32.15 -9.60
C LEU A 97 27.39 -32.34 -10.99
N SER A 98 26.57 -32.73 -11.96
CA SER A 98 26.91 -32.65 -13.38
C SER A 98 26.99 -31.20 -13.86
N GLU A 99 27.62 -30.94 -15.01
CA GLU A 99 27.70 -29.58 -15.56
C GLU A 99 26.32 -28.99 -15.90
N GLU A 100 25.37 -29.83 -16.31
CA GLU A 100 23.98 -29.42 -16.52
C GLU A 100 23.33 -28.98 -15.20
N GLU A 101 23.50 -29.75 -14.13
CA GLU A 101 22.97 -29.41 -12.80
C GLU A 101 23.62 -28.14 -12.25
N LYS A 102 24.95 -28.01 -12.35
CA LYS A 102 25.68 -26.80 -11.93
C LYS A 102 25.21 -25.55 -12.68
N SER A 103 24.83 -25.68 -13.96
CA SER A 103 24.32 -24.55 -14.73
C SER A 103 23.02 -23.95 -14.18
N ARG A 104 22.31 -24.69 -13.31
CA ARG A 104 21.08 -24.27 -12.61
C ARG A 104 21.33 -23.78 -11.18
N VAL A 105 22.57 -23.81 -10.71
CA VAL A 105 22.94 -23.42 -9.35
C VAL A 105 23.80 -22.17 -9.39
N TYR A 106 23.42 -21.15 -8.64
CA TYR A 106 24.23 -19.97 -8.44
C TYR A 106 25.14 -20.12 -7.23
N VAL A 107 26.42 -19.78 -7.41
CA VAL A 107 27.38 -19.77 -6.32
C VAL A 107 27.35 -18.41 -5.62
N GLY A 108 26.77 -18.37 -4.41
CA GLY A 108 26.67 -17.17 -3.59
C GLY A 108 25.65 -17.29 -2.47
N GLY A 109 25.46 -16.22 -1.70
CA GLY A 109 24.57 -16.21 -0.54
C GLY A 109 23.14 -15.74 -0.85
N ILE A 110 22.28 -15.93 0.15
CA ILE A 110 20.85 -15.59 0.12
C ILE A 110 20.57 -14.09 -0.03
N GLU A 111 21.55 -13.23 0.26
CA GLU A 111 21.46 -11.77 0.09
C GLU A 111 21.21 -11.34 -1.36
N ASN A 112 21.46 -12.23 -2.33
CA ASN A 112 21.24 -11.97 -3.75
C ASN A 112 19.97 -12.63 -4.30
N ILE A 113 19.06 -13.13 -3.46
CA ILE A 113 17.88 -13.88 -3.92
C ILE A 113 17.00 -13.10 -4.91
N ALA A 114 16.91 -11.78 -4.76
CA ALA A 114 16.15 -10.90 -5.66
C ALA A 114 16.79 -10.76 -7.05
N GLN A 115 18.08 -11.08 -7.21
CA GLN A 115 18.78 -11.01 -8.49
C GLN A 115 18.42 -12.18 -9.42
N PHE A 116 17.74 -13.22 -8.92
CA PHE A 116 17.31 -14.39 -9.71
C PHE A 116 15.98 -14.20 -10.45
N ASP A 117 15.40 -13.00 -10.44
CA ASP A 117 14.21 -12.72 -11.24
C ASP A 117 14.59 -12.35 -12.68
N HIS A 118 14.36 -13.28 -13.61
CA HIS A 118 14.65 -13.02 -15.02
C HIS A 118 13.49 -13.25 -15.99
N VAL A 119 12.35 -13.87 -15.59
CA VAL A 119 11.14 -13.97 -16.45
C VAL A 119 9.85 -14.29 -15.65
N SER A 120 9.93 -15.05 -14.55
CA SER A 120 8.75 -15.57 -13.83
C SER A 120 9.03 -15.88 -12.35
N LYS A 121 8.01 -15.67 -11.48
CA LYS A 121 8.09 -15.91 -10.02
C LYS A 121 8.13 -17.41 -9.68
N TYR A 122 8.80 -17.75 -8.57
CA TYR A 122 8.88 -19.11 -8.04
C TYR A 122 7.59 -19.49 -7.33
N ARG A 123 7.09 -20.70 -7.59
CA ARG A 123 5.96 -21.25 -6.83
C ARG A 123 6.39 -21.74 -5.45
N TYR A 124 7.56 -22.37 -5.38
CA TYR A 124 8.11 -22.88 -4.14
C TYR A 124 9.54 -22.42 -3.94
N ILE A 125 9.88 -22.04 -2.72
CA ILE A 125 11.26 -21.87 -2.26
C ILE A 125 11.47 -22.91 -1.16
N ILE A 126 12.49 -23.75 -1.27
CA ILE A 126 12.76 -24.80 -0.27
C ILE A 126 14.11 -24.58 0.41
N ILE A 127 14.19 -24.82 1.72
CA ILE A 127 15.43 -24.77 2.52
C ILE A 127 15.55 -26.09 3.30
N PRO A 128 16.15 -27.14 2.70
CA PRO A 128 16.10 -28.49 3.27
C PRO A 128 17.23 -28.79 4.28
N ALA A 129 17.09 -29.92 5.01
CA ALA A 129 17.96 -30.43 6.09
C ALA A 129 18.44 -29.40 7.10
N THR A 130 17.50 -28.65 7.67
CA THR A 130 17.80 -27.74 8.78
C THR A 130 18.76 -26.63 8.39
N SER A 131 18.93 -26.35 7.09
CA SER A 131 19.84 -25.29 6.61
C SER A 131 19.35 -23.91 7.04
N VAL A 132 18.04 -23.75 7.29
CA VAL A 132 17.49 -22.55 7.93
C VAL A 132 18.13 -22.26 9.28
N SER A 133 18.57 -23.29 10.01
CA SER A 133 19.26 -23.12 11.28
C SER A 133 20.63 -22.45 11.09
N LEU A 134 21.21 -22.39 9.90
CA LEU A 134 22.43 -21.60 9.66
C LEU A 134 22.18 -20.08 9.75
N PHE A 135 20.92 -19.65 9.62
CA PHE A 135 20.53 -18.25 9.72
C PHE A 135 20.29 -17.89 11.18
N ASP A 136 20.71 -16.69 11.59
CA ASP A 136 20.19 -16.07 12.81
C ASP A 136 18.82 -15.43 12.56
N GLU A 137 18.17 -14.88 13.60
CA GLU A 137 16.83 -14.30 13.45
C GLU A 137 16.82 -13.17 12.40
N GLN A 138 17.83 -12.29 12.39
CA GLN A 138 17.88 -11.17 11.44
C GLN A 138 18.07 -11.66 10.00
N CYS A 139 18.99 -12.62 9.79
CA CYS A 139 19.26 -13.22 8.51
C CYS A 139 18.02 -13.96 7.97
N PHE A 140 17.31 -14.70 8.84
CA PHE A 140 16.10 -15.41 8.46
C PHE A 140 14.95 -14.44 8.11
N THR A 141 14.72 -13.39 8.90
CA THR A 141 13.72 -12.36 8.59
C THR A 141 14.04 -11.66 7.26
N ASN A 142 15.31 -11.29 7.04
CA ASN A 142 15.74 -10.68 5.77
C ASN A 142 15.54 -11.64 4.60
N PHE A 143 15.86 -12.92 4.77
CA PHE A 143 15.59 -13.95 3.77
C PHE A 143 14.09 -14.04 3.43
N LEU A 144 13.21 -14.12 4.43
CA LEU A 144 11.77 -14.19 4.18
C LEU A 144 11.26 -12.95 3.43
N TYR A 145 11.75 -11.77 3.80
CA TYR A 145 11.42 -10.50 3.14
C TYR A 145 11.83 -10.49 1.67
N GLU A 146 13.06 -10.90 1.34
CA GLU A 146 13.54 -10.93 -0.05
C GLU A 146 12.92 -12.08 -0.85
N ALA A 147 12.74 -13.25 -0.23
CA ALA A 147 12.08 -14.41 -0.83
C ALA A 147 10.64 -14.09 -1.26
N LYS A 148 9.89 -13.30 -0.47
CA LYS A 148 8.52 -12.87 -0.80
C LYS A 148 8.44 -12.16 -2.16
N LYS A 149 9.48 -11.39 -2.54
CA LYS A 149 9.50 -10.61 -3.79
C LYS A 149 9.54 -11.50 -5.03
N VAL A 150 10.31 -12.58 -4.96
CA VAL A 150 10.47 -13.55 -6.06
C VAL A 150 9.46 -14.71 -6.01
N LEU A 151 8.68 -14.82 -4.92
CA LEU A 151 7.64 -15.82 -4.74
C LEU A 151 6.31 -15.39 -5.41
N ALA A 152 5.62 -16.33 -6.05
CA ALA A 152 4.26 -16.14 -6.56
C ALA A 152 3.29 -15.72 -5.44
N SER A 153 2.14 -15.13 -5.78
CA SER A 153 1.14 -14.67 -4.79
C SER A 153 0.64 -15.81 -3.90
N ASP A 154 0.48 -17.00 -4.47
CA ASP A 154 0.08 -18.23 -3.78
C ASP A 154 1.23 -19.24 -3.63
N GLY A 155 2.47 -18.74 -3.75
CA GLY A 155 3.67 -19.53 -3.55
C GLY A 155 3.98 -19.76 -2.07
N LYS A 156 4.84 -20.75 -1.80
CA LYS A 156 5.21 -21.18 -0.45
C LYS A 156 6.71 -21.32 -0.26
N ILE A 157 7.19 -20.91 0.90
CA ILE A 157 8.54 -21.20 1.37
C ILE A 157 8.45 -22.40 2.31
N ILE A 158 9.17 -23.48 2.03
CA ILE A 158 9.13 -24.71 2.84
C ILE A 158 10.52 -24.96 3.40
N PHE A 159 10.62 -25.10 4.72
CA PHE A 159 11.89 -25.39 5.37
C PHE A 159 11.68 -26.29 6.57
N ASP A 160 12.74 -26.97 6.96
CA ASP A 160 12.81 -27.74 8.18
C ASP A 160 13.84 -27.14 9.14
N PHE A 161 13.66 -27.36 10.44
CA PHE A 161 14.66 -27.04 11.47
C PHE A 161 14.68 -28.13 12.54
N ILE A 162 15.78 -28.19 13.29
CA ILE A 162 15.97 -29.18 14.35
C ILE A 162 14.79 -29.11 15.32
N ASN A 163 14.17 -30.26 15.63
CA ASN A 163 13.03 -30.26 16.53
C ASN A 163 13.49 -29.84 17.93
N PRO A 164 12.99 -28.70 18.45
CA PRO A 164 13.45 -28.18 19.73
C PRO A 164 13.20 -29.15 20.89
N ASN A 165 12.23 -30.04 20.78
CA ASN A 165 11.88 -31.01 21.82
C ASN A 165 12.86 -32.19 21.94
N GLN A 166 13.78 -32.38 20.99
CA GLN A 166 14.76 -33.48 21.03
C GLN A 166 16.21 -32.98 21.10
N ILE A 167 16.45 -31.68 21.18
CA ILE A 167 17.80 -31.09 21.19
C ILE A 167 18.66 -31.63 22.34
N ASP A 168 18.08 -31.78 23.53
CA ASP A 168 18.80 -32.30 24.70
C ASP A 168 19.31 -33.74 24.49
N LYS A 169 18.65 -34.53 23.63
CA LYS A 169 19.11 -35.89 23.29
C LYS A 169 20.22 -35.90 22.27
N LEU A 170 20.36 -34.83 21.50
CA LEU A 170 21.41 -34.69 20.49
C LEU A 170 22.70 -34.16 21.11
N ASP A 171 22.64 -33.45 22.25
CA ASP A 171 23.82 -32.90 22.93
C ASP A 171 24.81 -34.02 23.36
N GLY A 172 26.08 -33.84 23.01
CA GLY A 172 27.15 -34.78 23.31
C GLY A 172 27.17 -36.08 22.50
N ALA A 173 26.20 -36.30 21.59
CA ALA A 173 26.18 -37.46 20.71
C ALA A 173 27.38 -37.46 19.74
N VAL A 174 27.99 -38.62 19.51
CA VAL A 174 29.15 -38.79 18.59
C VAL A 174 28.90 -39.96 17.65
N SER A 175 29.09 -39.74 16.34
CA SER A 175 29.15 -40.80 15.32
C SER A 175 30.59 -41.02 14.86
N ILE A 176 30.89 -42.21 14.37
CA ILE A 176 32.20 -42.56 13.81
C ILE A 176 31.97 -43.32 12.51
N ASP A 177 32.50 -42.77 11.42
CA ASP A 177 32.30 -43.27 10.06
C ASP A 177 33.66 -43.45 9.37
N LYS A 178 33.78 -44.52 8.57
CA LYS A 178 34.99 -44.78 7.76
C LYS A 178 34.62 -44.79 6.29
N ILE A 179 35.13 -43.81 5.55
CA ILE A 179 34.76 -43.56 4.15
C ILE A 179 36.04 -43.41 3.35
N LYS A 180 36.21 -44.20 2.28
CA LYS A 180 37.40 -44.17 1.40
C LYS A 180 38.74 -44.17 2.16
N ASN A 181 38.89 -45.00 3.19
CA ASN A 181 40.08 -45.08 4.08
C ASN A 181 40.38 -43.82 4.92
N GLN A 182 39.43 -42.88 5.01
CA GLN A 182 39.47 -41.75 5.91
C GLN A 182 38.56 -42.03 7.12
N LEU A 183 38.91 -41.47 8.27
CA LEU A 183 38.09 -41.55 9.50
C LEU A 183 37.39 -40.21 9.71
N PHE A 184 36.06 -40.26 9.80
CA PHE A 184 35.23 -39.13 10.18
C PHE A 184 34.63 -39.41 11.55
N MET A 185 34.66 -38.41 12.44
CA MET A 185 33.93 -38.44 13.69
C MET A 185 33.07 -37.19 13.76
N SER A 186 31.75 -37.34 13.79
CA SER A 186 30.85 -36.21 13.98
C SER A 186 30.38 -36.14 15.41
N GLY A 187 30.14 -34.93 15.92
CA GLY A 187 29.73 -34.75 17.30
C GLY A 187 29.00 -33.45 17.53
N ASN A 188 27.95 -33.54 18.34
CA ASN A 188 27.02 -32.45 18.57
C ASN A 188 27.26 -31.83 19.94
N PHE A 189 27.14 -30.52 20.03
CA PHE A 189 27.22 -29.79 21.29
C PHE A 189 26.21 -28.65 21.32
N VAL A 190 25.41 -28.57 22.37
CA VAL A 190 24.38 -27.53 22.54
C VAL A 190 24.84 -26.49 23.54
N GLN A 191 24.76 -25.22 23.16
CA GLN A 191 25.07 -24.11 24.04
C GLN A 191 24.06 -22.98 23.88
N GLY A 192 23.22 -22.77 24.90
CA GLY A 192 22.16 -21.77 24.86
C GLY A 192 21.20 -22.05 23.69
N LYS A 193 21.08 -21.10 22.76
CA LYS A 193 20.25 -21.23 21.54
C LYS A 193 21.04 -21.69 20.31
N LYS A 194 22.24 -22.23 20.50
CA LYS A 194 23.11 -22.71 19.42
C LYS A 194 23.31 -24.22 19.52
N PHE A 195 23.18 -24.89 18.39
CA PHE A 195 23.56 -26.27 18.17
C PHE A 195 24.84 -26.28 17.33
N ILE A 196 25.92 -26.87 17.83
CA ILE A 196 27.23 -26.85 17.18
C ILE A 196 27.54 -28.26 16.70
N TYR A 197 27.60 -28.41 15.37
CA TYR A 197 27.95 -29.65 14.70
C TYR A 197 29.45 -29.66 14.42
N ASN A 198 30.19 -30.55 15.04
CA ASN A 198 31.63 -30.71 14.84
C ASN A 198 31.91 -31.93 13.98
N ILE A 199 32.89 -31.83 13.10
CA ILE A 199 33.42 -32.97 12.36
C ILE A 199 34.94 -33.00 12.44
N TYR A 200 35.46 -34.10 12.98
CA TYR A 200 36.87 -34.42 12.96
C TYR A 200 37.16 -35.38 11.82
N THR A 201 38.10 -35.03 10.95
CA THR A 201 38.53 -35.86 9.82
C THR A 201 39.99 -36.25 10.02
N LYS A 202 40.30 -37.52 9.80
CA LYS A 202 41.67 -38.00 9.59
C LYS A 202 41.75 -38.60 8.20
N THR A 203 42.48 -37.93 7.32
CA THR A 203 42.67 -38.30 5.92
C THR A 203 43.62 -39.50 5.79
N ALA A 204 43.65 -40.12 4.62
CA ALA A 204 44.47 -41.30 4.35
C ALA A 204 45.99 -41.03 4.45
N ASP A 205 46.44 -39.81 4.15
CA ASP A 205 47.84 -39.36 4.29
C ASP A 205 48.21 -39.01 5.74
N GLY A 206 47.26 -39.13 6.69
CA GLY A 206 47.46 -38.91 8.11
C GLY A 206 47.23 -37.47 8.58
N SER A 207 46.87 -36.54 7.69
CA SER A 207 46.46 -35.20 8.09
C SER A 207 45.19 -35.25 8.96
N LYS A 208 45.03 -34.25 9.82
CA LYS A 208 43.92 -34.17 10.77
C LYS A 208 43.29 -32.80 10.64
N LYS A 209 41.98 -32.79 10.41
CA LYS A 209 41.17 -31.58 10.34
C LYS A 209 40.05 -31.64 11.37
N LEU A 210 39.68 -30.50 11.94
CA LEU A 210 38.52 -30.37 12.79
C LEU A 210 37.76 -29.12 12.36
N GLY A 211 36.57 -29.30 11.81
CA GLY A 211 35.71 -28.17 11.50
C GLY A 211 34.42 -28.21 12.29
N TYR A 212 33.74 -27.07 12.34
CA TYR A 212 32.42 -26.97 12.95
C TYR A 212 31.43 -26.18 12.09
N SER A 213 30.16 -26.32 12.42
CA SER A 213 29.03 -25.57 11.88
C SER A 213 28.12 -25.16 13.04
N VAL A 214 27.84 -23.86 13.13
CA VAL A 214 26.99 -23.29 14.19
C VAL A 214 25.57 -23.12 13.65
N LYS A 215 24.62 -23.80 14.26
CA LYS A 215 23.20 -23.75 13.94
C LYS A 215 22.42 -23.06 15.06
N ASN A 216 21.43 -22.27 14.68
CA ASN A 216 20.46 -21.60 15.52
C ASN A 216 19.29 -22.53 15.81
N ILE A 217 18.89 -22.53 17.08
CA ILE A 217 17.74 -23.27 17.57
C ILE A 217 16.53 -22.35 17.55
N TYR A 218 15.53 -22.74 16.77
CA TYR A 218 14.25 -22.03 16.66
C TYR A 218 13.15 -22.77 17.41
N THR A 219 12.23 -22.02 18.01
CA THR A 219 10.92 -22.52 18.39
C THR A 219 9.89 -22.23 17.30
N ILE A 220 8.79 -23.00 17.29
CA ILE A 220 7.67 -22.76 16.36
C ILE A 220 7.12 -21.34 16.52
N ASP A 221 6.97 -20.85 17.75
CA ASP A 221 6.45 -19.51 18.03
C ASP A 221 7.41 -18.40 17.55
N GLN A 222 8.72 -18.63 17.65
CA GLN A 222 9.71 -17.71 17.07
C GLN A 222 9.53 -17.64 15.54
N ILE A 223 9.45 -18.78 14.85
CA ILE A 223 9.25 -18.81 13.39
C ILE A 223 7.95 -18.11 12.97
N LYS A 224 6.85 -18.36 13.70
CA LYS A 224 5.56 -17.69 13.44
C LYS A 224 5.68 -16.18 13.58
N ARG A 225 6.23 -15.70 14.70
CA ARG A 225 6.46 -14.26 14.93
C ARG A 225 7.31 -13.63 13.83
N LEU A 226 8.46 -14.22 13.49
CA LEU A 226 9.35 -13.69 12.44
C LEU A 226 8.69 -13.68 11.06
N SER A 227 7.77 -14.62 10.79
CA SER A 227 7.00 -14.66 9.54
C SER A 227 5.91 -13.58 9.52
N GLU A 228 5.21 -13.37 10.63
CA GLU A 228 4.17 -12.34 10.77
C GLU A 228 4.76 -10.92 10.63
N GLU A 229 5.98 -10.70 11.15
CA GLU A 229 6.72 -9.44 10.97
C GLU A 229 6.85 -9.05 9.49
N VAL A 230 7.06 -10.01 8.58
CA VAL A 230 7.16 -9.76 7.14
C VAL A 230 5.84 -9.91 6.37
N GLY A 231 4.70 -10.02 7.06
CA GLY A 231 3.39 -10.17 6.44
C GLY A 231 3.14 -11.54 5.82
N CYS A 232 3.72 -12.58 6.42
CA CYS A 232 3.53 -13.98 6.04
C CYS A 232 2.92 -14.79 7.19
N MET A 233 2.32 -15.93 6.86
CA MET A 233 1.80 -16.88 7.84
C MET A 233 2.62 -18.18 7.79
N ALA A 234 3.02 -18.68 8.97
CA ALA A 234 3.79 -19.91 9.10
C ALA A 234 2.95 -21.06 9.70
N ASN A 235 2.94 -22.21 9.03
CA ASN A 235 2.21 -23.41 9.45
C ASN A 235 3.13 -24.63 9.53
N ILE A 236 2.83 -25.54 10.46
CA ILE A 236 3.55 -26.81 10.56
C ILE A 236 3.00 -27.75 9.49
N ILE A 237 3.90 -28.31 8.67
CA ILE A 237 3.59 -29.35 7.69
C ILE A 237 3.83 -30.74 8.30
N LYS A 238 5.01 -30.95 8.90
CA LYS A 238 5.41 -32.20 9.54
C LYS A 238 6.08 -31.93 10.87
N ASN A 239 5.79 -32.76 11.87
CA ASN A 239 6.45 -32.72 13.18
C ASN A 239 7.04 -34.11 13.46
N ARG A 240 8.33 -34.28 13.16
CA ARG A 240 9.09 -35.52 13.38
C ARG A 240 9.94 -35.39 14.64
N PRO A 241 10.37 -36.49 15.28
CA PRO A 241 11.22 -36.39 16.46
C PRO A 241 12.48 -35.56 16.23
N ASP A 242 13.13 -35.71 15.09
CA ASP A 242 14.41 -35.08 14.72
C ASP A 242 14.27 -33.66 14.13
N TYR A 243 13.20 -33.38 13.39
CA TYR A 243 12.96 -32.06 12.79
C TYR A 243 11.48 -31.65 12.73
N VAL A 244 11.24 -30.35 12.62
CA VAL A 244 9.93 -29.77 12.30
C VAL A 244 10.01 -29.14 10.92
N MET A 245 9.10 -29.51 10.03
CA MET A 245 8.94 -28.90 8.70
C MET A 245 7.79 -27.92 8.72
N MET A 246 8.03 -26.71 8.28
CA MET A 246 7.05 -25.63 8.20
C MET A 246 6.93 -25.09 6.77
N GLU A 247 5.75 -24.58 6.46
CA GLU A 247 5.52 -23.72 5.30
C GLU A 247 5.29 -22.29 5.77
N VAL A 248 5.84 -21.34 5.04
CA VAL A 248 5.54 -19.92 5.13
C VAL A 248 4.92 -19.49 3.82
N GLN A 249 3.78 -18.83 3.88
CA GLN A 249 3.09 -18.29 2.70
C GLN A 249 2.69 -16.84 2.94
N LYS A 250 2.50 -16.07 1.87
CA LYS A 250 2.00 -14.70 1.98
C LYS A 250 0.64 -14.70 2.70
N MET A 251 0.38 -13.66 3.49
CA MET A 251 -0.94 -13.48 4.08
C MET A 251 -1.98 -13.39 2.95
N ARG A 252 -2.98 -14.27 3.00
CA ARG A 252 -4.11 -14.20 2.07
C ARG A 252 -5.14 -13.21 2.60
N TYR A 253 -5.54 -12.28 1.76
CA TYR A 253 -6.63 -11.37 2.04
C TYR A 253 -7.92 -11.92 1.40
N ASP A 254 -8.93 -12.20 2.24
CA ASP A 254 -10.24 -12.70 1.77
C ASP A 254 -11.20 -11.55 1.40
N TYR A 255 -10.65 -10.43 0.94
CA TYR A 255 -11.39 -9.31 0.38
C TYR A 255 -10.71 -8.83 -0.91
N LEU A 256 -11.45 -8.16 -1.79
CA LEU A 256 -10.94 -7.61 -3.04
C LEU A 256 -11.15 -6.10 -3.06
N VAL A 257 -10.26 -5.39 -3.73
CA VAL A 257 -10.32 -3.92 -3.86
C VAL A 257 -10.52 -3.58 -5.33
N PRO A 258 -11.71 -3.06 -5.71
CA PRO A 258 -11.92 -2.50 -7.05
C PRO A 258 -10.92 -1.35 -7.31
N MET A 259 -10.54 -1.14 -8.57
CA MET A 259 -9.40 -0.30 -9.04
C MET A 259 -8.06 -1.05 -9.10
N GLY A 260 -7.97 -2.02 -10.01
CA GLY A 260 -6.80 -2.86 -10.26
C GLY A 260 -7.22 -4.27 -10.69
N ASP A 261 -6.30 -5.23 -10.58
CA ASP A 261 -6.64 -6.65 -10.72
C ASP A 261 -7.60 -7.07 -9.59
N ILE A 262 -8.85 -7.39 -9.93
CA ILE A 262 -9.90 -7.78 -8.98
C ILE A 262 -9.82 -9.25 -8.55
N THR A 263 -8.83 -10.00 -9.02
CA THR A 263 -8.65 -11.42 -8.67
C THR A 263 -7.57 -11.62 -7.60
N THR A 264 -6.76 -10.58 -7.36
CA THR A 264 -5.67 -10.63 -6.39
C THR A 264 -5.65 -9.38 -5.52
N VAL A 265 -5.27 -9.52 -4.26
CA VAL A 265 -4.84 -8.37 -3.46
C VAL A 265 -3.37 -8.14 -3.73
N ASN A 266 -2.98 -6.89 -3.89
CA ASN A 266 -1.57 -6.54 -3.99
C ASN A 266 -0.93 -6.71 -2.60
N ASP A 267 -0.25 -7.84 -2.41
CA ASP A 267 0.45 -8.23 -1.17
C ASP A 267 1.63 -7.31 -0.81
N ASP A 268 2.04 -6.42 -1.73
CA ASP A 268 3.11 -5.45 -1.53
C ASP A 268 2.60 -4.11 -0.96
N LYS A 269 1.28 -3.96 -0.74
CA LYS A 269 0.72 -2.77 -0.07
C LYS A 269 1.13 -2.71 1.40
N ILE A 270 1.56 -1.54 1.85
CA ILE A 270 1.83 -1.29 3.27
C ILE A 270 0.54 -1.46 4.08
N THR A 271 0.62 -2.22 5.17
CA THR A 271 -0.46 -2.35 6.15
C THR A 271 -0.32 -1.26 7.20
N ILE A 272 -1.26 -0.31 7.22
CA ILE A 272 -1.33 0.77 8.22
C ILE A 272 -2.27 0.37 9.35
N VAL A 273 -1.81 0.50 10.61
CA VAL A 273 -2.57 0.07 11.81
C VAL A 273 -2.86 1.21 12.78
N ARG A 274 -2.16 2.35 12.65
CA ARG A 274 -2.32 3.50 13.55
C ARG A 274 -2.04 4.80 12.81
N ALA A 275 -2.61 5.89 13.31
CA ALA A 275 -2.31 7.24 12.84
C ALA A 275 -2.28 8.23 14.00
N GLU A 276 -1.51 9.31 13.86
CA GLU A 276 -1.37 10.37 14.86
C GLU A 276 -0.85 11.66 14.19
N GLU A 277 -1.53 12.78 14.43
CA GLU A 277 -1.21 14.09 13.85
C GLU A 277 -1.08 14.05 12.30
N GLU A 278 0.12 14.21 11.73
CA GLU A 278 0.39 14.15 10.30
C GLU A 278 0.92 12.78 9.80
N TYR A 279 0.90 11.76 10.66
CA TYR A 279 1.53 10.47 10.39
C TYR A 279 0.58 9.28 10.43
N VAL A 280 0.93 8.27 9.62
CA VAL A 280 0.43 6.91 9.73
C VAL A 280 1.56 5.95 10.08
N PHE A 281 1.23 4.82 10.68
CA PHE A 281 2.18 3.83 11.17
C PHE A 281 1.77 2.44 10.71
N ASP A 282 2.75 1.66 10.24
CA ASP A 282 2.54 0.25 9.93
C ASP A 282 2.59 -0.65 11.18
N GLY A 283 2.43 -1.96 10.96
CA GLY A 283 2.49 -2.97 12.01
C GLY A 283 3.80 -2.97 12.81
N GLU A 284 4.91 -2.56 12.18
CA GLU A 284 6.25 -2.47 12.77
C GLU A 284 6.53 -1.13 13.47
N GLN A 285 5.53 -0.25 13.57
CA GLN A 285 5.67 1.13 14.06
C GLN A 285 6.56 2.02 13.18
N LYS A 286 6.88 1.62 11.94
CA LYS A 286 7.51 2.53 10.99
C LYS A 286 6.53 3.65 10.69
N ARG A 287 7.05 4.88 10.77
CA ARG A 287 6.27 6.10 10.63
C ARG A 287 6.35 6.63 9.21
N PHE A 288 5.19 6.99 8.66
CA PHE A 288 5.07 7.60 7.34
C PHE A 288 4.33 8.94 7.44
N VAL A 289 4.86 9.99 6.83
CA VAL A 289 4.11 11.25 6.68
C VAL A 289 3.04 11.08 5.61
N ASP A 290 1.80 11.41 5.93
CA ASP A 290 0.69 11.32 5.01
C ASP A 290 0.50 12.64 4.25
N LEU A 291 1.07 12.72 3.04
CA LEU A 291 0.82 13.82 2.11
C LEU A 291 -0.33 13.51 1.14
N ARG A 292 -1.18 12.55 1.47
CA ARG A 292 -2.39 12.19 0.72
C ARG A 292 -3.65 12.58 1.48
N SER A 293 -3.57 12.85 2.79
CA SER A 293 -4.72 12.97 3.68
C SER A 293 -5.67 11.78 3.49
N GLY A 294 -5.13 10.57 3.49
CA GLY A 294 -5.76 9.34 3.00
C GLY A 294 -5.99 9.37 1.49
N LEU A 295 -7.20 9.78 1.09
CA LEU A 295 -7.56 10.13 -0.30
C LEU A 295 -8.24 11.50 -0.30
N TRP A 296 -7.49 12.51 0.14
CA TRP A 296 -7.93 13.91 0.29
C TRP A 296 -9.11 14.07 1.26
N ASN A 297 -9.24 13.15 2.23
CA ASN A 297 -10.30 13.12 3.23
C ASN A 297 -9.88 13.79 4.55
N VAL A 298 -8.65 13.52 4.99
CA VAL A 298 -8.16 13.83 6.34
C VAL A 298 -7.47 15.21 6.37
N ASN A 299 -8.22 16.25 6.04
CA ASN A 299 -7.75 17.65 5.97
C ASN A 299 -7.10 18.14 7.28
N LEU A 300 -7.67 17.77 8.42
CA LEU A 300 -7.24 18.19 9.76
C LEU A 300 -6.15 17.29 10.35
N GLY A 301 -5.73 16.23 9.64
CA GLY A 301 -4.87 15.18 10.18
C GLY A 301 -5.60 14.31 11.22
N TYR A 302 -4.82 13.51 11.95
CA TYR A 302 -5.30 12.54 12.93
C TYR A 302 -5.27 13.11 14.35
N LYS A 303 -5.95 14.24 14.53
CA LYS A 303 -5.98 15.02 15.78
C LYS A 303 -6.68 14.28 16.91
N LYS A 304 -5.96 14.11 18.03
CA LYS A 304 -6.52 13.50 19.25
C LYS A 304 -7.73 14.25 19.80
N GLU A 305 -7.71 15.58 19.72
CA GLU A 305 -8.80 16.43 20.20
C GLU A 305 -10.10 16.20 19.43
N LEU A 306 -10.05 16.27 18.09
CA LEU A 306 -11.21 16.00 17.22
C LEU A 306 -11.75 14.59 17.44
N HIS A 307 -10.86 13.59 17.49
CA HIS A 307 -11.26 12.20 17.74
C HIS A 307 -11.90 12.04 19.12
N ALA A 308 -11.38 12.69 20.17
CA ALA A 308 -11.95 12.64 21.51
C ALA A 308 -13.35 13.27 21.58
N ALA A 309 -13.59 14.39 20.88
CA ALA A 309 -14.90 15.01 20.77
C ALA A 309 -15.91 14.06 20.08
N ILE A 310 -15.51 13.46 18.97
CA ILE A 310 -16.35 12.54 18.19
C ILE A 310 -16.63 11.26 18.95
N SER A 311 -15.61 10.63 19.55
CA SER A 311 -15.78 9.41 20.36
C SER A 311 -16.77 9.64 21.49
N ARG A 312 -16.69 10.78 22.19
CA ARG A 312 -17.65 11.12 23.25
C ARG A 312 -19.08 11.20 22.72
N ARG A 313 -19.28 11.83 21.57
CA ARG A 313 -20.62 11.98 20.96
C ARG A 313 -21.14 10.65 20.41
N PHE A 314 -20.29 9.80 19.86
CA PHE A 314 -20.63 8.43 19.47
C PHE A 314 -21.06 7.60 20.67
N THR A 315 -20.27 7.59 21.75
CA THR A 315 -20.63 6.89 22.99
C THR A 315 -21.98 7.38 23.52
N ASN A 316 -22.20 8.70 23.58
CA ASN A 316 -23.48 9.26 24.01
C ASN A 316 -24.66 8.83 23.13
N GLN A 317 -24.46 8.73 21.81
CA GLN A 317 -25.50 8.26 20.89
C GLN A 317 -25.79 6.76 21.06
N LEU A 318 -24.76 5.94 21.22
CA LEU A 318 -24.91 4.49 21.45
C LEU A 318 -25.57 4.19 22.79
N LEU A 319 -25.29 4.97 23.83
CA LEU A 319 -25.96 4.85 25.14
C LEU A 319 -27.46 5.15 25.10
N LYS A 320 -27.95 5.87 24.07
CA LYS A 320 -29.39 6.06 23.82
C LYS A 320 -30.05 4.85 23.17
N ASN A 321 -29.29 3.82 22.78
CA ASN A 321 -29.76 2.64 22.07
C ASN A 321 -30.49 2.96 20.74
N LEU A 322 -30.06 4.04 20.06
CA LEU A 322 -30.58 4.47 18.75
C LEU A 322 -29.45 4.44 17.71
N THR A 323 -29.18 3.25 17.19
CA THR A 323 -28.09 2.99 16.24
C THR A 323 -28.41 3.43 14.82
N TYR A 324 -29.67 3.30 14.41
CA TYR A 324 -30.16 3.63 13.08
C TYR A 324 -31.52 4.31 13.17
N LEU A 325 -31.76 5.29 12.30
CA LEU A 325 -33.03 5.96 12.16
C LEU A 325 -33.31 6.21 10.68
N ASP A 326 -34.47 5.75 10.21
CA ASP A 326 -34.94 6.04 8.86
C ASP A 326 -35.30 7.53 8.74
N ILE A 327 -34.45 8.29 8.05
CA ILE A 327 -34.64 9.72 7.81
C ILE A 327 -35.89 10.05 6.95
N HIS A 328 -36.40 9.08 6.19
CA HIS A 328 -37.60 9.26 5.37
C HIS A 328 -38.88 9.17 6.19
N SER A 329 -38.85 8.45 7.31
CA SER A 329 -40.00 8.25 8.19
C SER A 329 -39.96 9.11 9.45
N PHE A 330 -38.77 9.51 9.90
CA PHE A 330 -38.58 10.14 11.21
C PHE A 330 -37.65 11.34 11.17
N HIS A 331 -37.99 12.36 11.96
CA HIS A 331 -37.10 13.47 12.25
C HIS A 331 -36.18 13.18 13.43
N HIS A 332 -35.00 13.79 13.41
CA HIS A 332 -34.09 13.83 14.55
C HIS A 332 -33.47 15.22 14.68
N PRO A 333 -33.31 15.79 15.90
CA PRO A 333 -32.76 17.13 16.08
C PRO A 333 -31.38 17.33 15.45
N LEU A 334 -30.53 16.29 15.46
CA LEU A 334 -29.19 16.35 14.85
C LEU A 334 -29.22 16.66 13.35
N TYR A 335 -30.27 16.24 12.63
CA TYR A 335 -30.40 16.57 11.21
C TYR A 335 -30.57 18.08 11.05
N GLN A 336 -31.50 18.68 11.78
CA GLN A 336 -31.73 20.11 11.72
C GLN A 336 -30.50 20.91 12.19
N GLU A 337 -29.92 20.53 13.33
CA GLU A 337 -28.74 21.20 13.92
C GLU A 337 -27.57 21.23 12.93
N TYR A 338 -27.27 20.09 12.30
CA TYR A 338 -26.21 20.02 11.30
C TYR A 338 -26.56 20.77 10.01
N ALA A 339 -27.81 20.68 9.53
CA ALA A 339 -28.24 21.37 8.31
C ALA A 339 -28.12 22.89 8.44
N GLU A 340 -28.56 23.46 9.57
CA GLU A 340 -28.45 24.89 9.87
C GLU A 340 -26.99 25.33 10.01
N GLY A 341 -26.20 24.56 10.76
CA GLY A 341 -24.78 24.83 10.97
C GLY A 341 -24.00 24.82 9.65
N LEU A 342 -24.20 23.79 8.82
CA LEU A 342 -23.53 23.65 7.53
C LEU A 342 -23.96 24.75 6.55
N SER A 343 -25.26 25.05 6.45
CA SER A 343 -25.77 26.10 5.57
C SER A 343 -25.16 27.46 5.92
N THR A 344 -25.11 27.79 7.21
CA THR A 344 -24.50 29.03 7.72
C THR A 344 -22.99 29.08 7.48
N PHE A 345 -22.30 27.94 7.60
CA PHE A 345 -20.87 27.83 7.34
C PHE A 345 -20.53 27.99 5.85
N VAL A 346 -21.34 27.40 4.96
CA VAL A 346 -21.18 27.50 3.50
C VAL A 346 -21.47 28.92 3.02
N ASP A 347 -22.57 29.52 3.47
CA ASP A 347 -22.99 30.85 3.04
C ASP A 347 -23.78 31.59 4.13
N LYS A 348 -23.14 32.61 4.71
CA LYS A 348 -23.76 33.48 5.73
C LYS A 348 -24.90 34.34 5.17
N GLU A 349 -24.99 34.49 3.85
CA GLU A 349 -26.03 35.30 3.20
C GLU A 349 -27.36 34.54 3.01
N GLY A 350 -27.39 33.22 3.27
CA GLY A 350 -28.63 32.44 3.24
C GLY A 350 -29.09 32.03 1.84
N THR A 351 -28.19 31.94 0.85
CA THR A 351 -28.50 31.44 -0.50
C THR A 351 -28.86 29.96 -0.48
N TYR A 352 -28.20 29.19 0.37
CA TYR A 352 -28.41 27.76 0.58
C TYR A 352 -29.12 27.55 1.90
N THR A 353 -30.37 27.08 1.87
CA THR A 353 -31.16 26.83 3.09
C THR A 353 -31.60 25.37 3.22
N GLN A 354 -31.36 24.55 2.21
CA GLN A 354 -31.77 23.16 2.16
C GLN A 354 -30.59 22.28 1.78
N ILE A 355 -30.47 21.17 2.48
CA ILE A 355 -29.46 20.15 2.23
C ILE A 355 -30.12 18.78 2.05
N ILE A 356 -29.46 17.90 1.30
CA ILE A 356 -29.84 16.49 1.18
C ILE A 356 -28.63 15.65 1.56
N TYR A 357 -28.81 14.74 2.53
CA TYR A 357 -27.76 13.83 2.98
C TYR A 357 -27.52 12.70 1.97
N THR A 358 -26.24 12.37 1.79
CA THR A 358 -25.76 11.23 1.02
C THR A 358 -24.64 10.52 1.80
N ASN A 359 -24.04 9.46 1.27
CA ASN A 359 -22.94 8.74 1.94
C ASN A 359 -21.58 8.91 1.23
N SER A 360 -21.55 9.56 0.08
CA SER A 360 -20.34 9.72 -0.73
C SER A 360 -20.47 10.84 -1.76
N GLY A 361 -19.32 11.30 -2.29
CA GLY A 361 -19.30 12.21 -3.43
C GLY A 361 -19.98 11.62 -4.68
N SER A 362 -19.81 10.32 -4.95
CA SER A 362 -20.48 9.64 -6.06
C SER A 362 -22.01 9.71 -5.93
N GLU A 363 -22.56 9.52 -4.73
CA GLU A 363 -24.01 9.68 -4.49
C GLU A 363 -24.47 11.13 -4.65
N CYS A 364 -23.65 12.11 -4.24
CA CYS A 364 -23.94 13.53 -4.52
C CYS A 364 -24.06 13.79 -6.03
N THR A 365 -23.17 13.21 -6.84
CA THR A 365 -23.25 13.30 -8.30
C THR A 365 -24.51 12.66 -8.85
N GLU A 366 -24.85 11.43 -8.44
CA GLU A 366 -26.10 10.76 -8.85
C GLU A 366 -27.33 11.61 -8.54
N LEU A 367 -27.37 12.18 -7.34
CA LEU A 367 -28.47 13.03 -6.88
C LEU A 367 -28.56 14.33 -7.71
N THR A 368 -27.46 15.06 -7.88
CA THR A 368 -27.46 16.34 -8.62
C THR A 368 -27.75 16.17 -10.11
N LEU A 369 -27.32 15.06 -10.72
CA LEU A 369 -27.70 14.71 -12.09
C LEU A 369 -29.21 14.47 -12.21
N LYS A 370 -29.82 13.73 -11.26
CA LYS A 370 -31.27 13.51 -11.23
C LYS A 370 -32.04 14.82 -11.01
N LEU A 371 -31.63 15.65 -10.05
CA LEU A 371 -32.25 16.96 -9.79
C LEU A 371 -32.18 17.87 -11.02
N SER A 372 -31.02 17.94 -11.67
CA SER A 372 -30.84 18.72 -12.90
C SER A 372 -31.74 18.22 -14.04
N ARG A 373 -31.88 16.91 -14.19
CA ARG A 373 -32.81 16.31 -15.16
C ARG A 373 -34.26 16.61 -14.81
N GLN A 374 -34.65 16.59 -13.53
CA GLN A 374 -36.01 16.92 -13.10
C GLN A 374 -36.39 18.36 -13.48
N ILE A 375 -35.49 19.31 -13.20
CA ILE A 375 -35.66 20.73 -13.52
C ILE A 375 -35.79 20.92 -15.04
N ASN A 376 -34.97 20.22 -15.82
CA ASN A 376 -34.94 20.31 -17.28
C ASN A 376 -35.87 19.32 -18.00
N LYS A 377 -36.71 18.59 -17.27
CA LYS A 377 -37.63 17.54 -17.78
C LYS A 377 -36.95 16.50 -18.68
N GLY A 378 -35.67 16.19 -18.40
CA GLY A 378 -34.87 15.19 -19.10
C GLY A 378 -34.45 15.54 -20.53
N LYS A 379 -34.72 16.76 -21.01
CA LYS A 379 -34.57 17.11 -22.44
C LYS A 379 -33.20 17.64 -22.84
N LYS A 380 -32.40 18.06 -21.87
CA LYS A 380 -31.18 18.83 -22.11
C LYS A 380 -29.93 18.05 -21.70
N LYS A 381 -28.82 18.37 -22.36
CA LYS A 381 -27.50 17.80 -22.05
C LYS A 381 -26.92 18.38 -20.76
N THR A 382 -26.10 17.59 -20.08
CA THR A 382 -25.25 18.04 -18.98
C THR A 382 -23.82 18.19 -19.46
N LEU A 383 -23.22 19.35 -19.19
CA LEU A 383 -21.83 19.66 -19.50
C LEU A 383 -20.91 19.23 -18.34
N ALA A 384 -19.69 18.80 -18.66
CA ALA A 384 -18.59 18.62 -17.72
C ALA A 384 -17.24 18.89 -18.40
N PHE A 385 -16.18 19.07 -17.62
CA PHE A 385 -14.83 19.13 -18.20
C PHE A 385 -14.35 17.75 -18.64
N SER A 386 -13.64 17.69 -19.77
CA SER A 386 -13.11 16.43 -20.33
C SER A 386 -12.06 15.75 -19.46
N GLN A 387 -11.50 16.46 -18.48
CA GLN A 387 -10.57 15.92 -17.47
C GLN A 387 -11.18 15.96 -16.07
N GLY A 388 -12.49 16.17 -15.96
CA GLY A 388 -13.20 16.12 -14.67
C GLY A 388 -13.45 14.70 -14.18
N TYR A 389 -13.54 14.55 -12.87
CA TYR A 389 -13.84 13.34 -12.12
C TYR A 389 -14.94 13.62 -11.10
N HIS A 390 -16.08 12.92 -11.27
CA HIS A 390 -17.28 13.07 -10.46
C HIS A 390 -17.74 11.73 -9.85
N GLY A 391 -16.79 10.81 -9.65
CA GLY A 391 -17.02 9.50 -9.05
C GLY A 391 -17.21 8.36 -10.05
N THR A 392 -17.40 7.15 -9.51
CA THR A 392 -17.38 5.88 -10.26
C THR A 392 -18.72 5.15 -10.29
N PHE A 393 -19.77 5.69 -9.63
CA PHE A 393 -21.13 5.14 -9.79
C PHE A 393 -21.63 5.42 -11.21
N TRP A 394 -22.64 4.70 -11.68
CA TRP A 394 -22.98 4.69 -13.12
C TRP A 394 -23.16 6.08 -13.74
N GLY A 395 -23.88 6.97 -13.06
CA GLY A 395 -24.06 8.37 -13.47
C GLY A 395 -22.81 9.22 -13.29
N GLY A 396 -22.09 9.07 -12.18
CA GLY A 396 -20.80 9.72 -11.95
C GLY A 396 -19.77 9.36 -13.02
N MET A 397 -19.56 8.07 -13.26
CA MET A 397 -18.75 7.51 -14.33
C MET A 397 -19.17 8.03 -15.71
N SER A 398 -20.47 8.19 -15.95
CA SER A 398 -20.98 8.72 -17.22
C SER A 398 -20.64 10.21 -17.44
N ILE A 399 -20.45 10.99 -16.38
CA ILE A 399 -20.13 12.43 -16.44
C ILE A 399 -18.67 12.76 -16.06
N SER A 400 -17.89 11.78 -15.61
CA SER A 400 -16.44 11.89 -15.38
C SER A 400 -15.67 11.82 -16.70
N GLY A 401 -15.19 12.95 -17.21
CA GLY A 401 -14.45 13.00 -18.48
C GLY A 401 -13.10 12.25 -18.42
N LEU A 402 -12.42 12.27 -17.27
CA LEU A 402 -11.07 11.74 -17.11
C LEU A 402 -10.99 10.23 -17.41
N ASP A 403 -11.99 9.47 -16.98
CA ASP A 403 -11.97 8.01 -17.00
C ASP A 403 -12.74 7.42 -18.20
N GLN A 404 -13.07 8.22 -19.22
CA GLN A 404 -13.96 7.78 -20.31
C GLN A 404 -13.39 6.57 -21.07
N GLU A 405 -12.10 6.58 -21.39
CA GLU A 405 -11.43 5.49 -22.11
C GLU A 405 -11.38 4.21 -21.27
N VAL A 406 -10.95 4.31 -20.01
CA VAL A 406 -10.81 3.14 -19.11
C VAL A 406 -12.15 2.53 -18.71
N THR A 407 -13.25 3.28 -18.84
CA THR A 407 -14.62 2.82 -18.51
C THR A 407 -15.45 2.45 -19.74
N GLU A 408 -14.86 2.40 -20.94
CA GLU A 408 -15.61 2.16 -22.20
C GLU A 408 -16.31 0.80 -22.23
N VAL A 409 -15.75 -0.21 -21.56
CA VAL A 409 -16.35 -1.55 -21.45
C VAL A 409 -17.73 -1.55 -20.77
N TYR A 410 -18.08 -0.48 -20.04
CA TYR A 410 -19.38 -0.33 -19.36
C TYR A 410 -20.44 0.37 -20.22
N SER A 411 -20.17 0.63 -21.50
CA SER A 411 -21.14 1.23 -22.41
C SER A 411 -22.39 0.34 -22.65
N PRO A 412 -23.58 0.94 -22.88
CA PRO A 412 -23.84 2.37 -22.99
C PRO A 412 -23.90 3.08 -21.62
N LYS A 413 -23.19 4.21 -21.54
CA LYS A 413 -23.26 5.16 -20.42
C LYS A 413 -24.54 6.01 -20.50
N LEU A 414 -24.81 6.84 -19.48
CA LEU A 414 -25.92 7.79 -19.54
C LEU A 414 -25.78 8.68 -20.78
N SER A 415 -26.86 8.78 -21.57
CA SER A 415 -26.91 9.67 -22.73
C SER A 415 -27.00 11.13 -22.32
N ASN A 416 -26.79 12.02 -23.29
CA ASN A 416 -26.89 13.48 -23.17
C ASN A 416 -25.83 14.10 -22.24
N MET A 417 -24.60 13.59 -22.28
CA MET A 417 -23.43 14.23 -21.67
C MET A 417 -22.56 14.86 -22.76
N GLU A 418 -21.94 16.00 -22.47
CA GLU A 418 -21.01 16.65 -23.38
C GLU A 418 -19.80 17.17 -22.60
N PHE A 419 -18.61 16.79 -23.09
CA PHE A 419 -17.34 17.07 -22.43
C PHE A 419 -16.63 18.23 -23.11
N MET A 420 -16.27 19.24 -22.33
CA MET A 420 -15.58 20.43 -22.79
C MET A 420 -14.12 20.40 -22.31
N LYS A 421 -13.16 20.60 -23.21
CA LYS A 421 -11.75 20.73 -22.80
C LYS A 421 -11.58 22.05 -22.03
N LEU A 422 -10.80 22.02 -20.94
CA LEU A 422 -10.38 23.25 -20.28
C LEU A 422 -9.46 24.04 -21.23
N PRO A 423 -9.74 25.32 -21.53
CA PRO A 423 -8.94 26.08 -22.48
C PRO A 423 -7.55 26.39 -21.92
N GLU A 424 -6.51 26.21 -22.74
CA GLU A 424 -5.12 26.43 -22.36
C GLU A 424 -4.58 27.80 -22.78
N ASN A 425 -5.29 28.50 -23.67
CA ASN A 425 -4.93 29.80 -24.22
C ASN A 425 -6.16 30.65 -24.55
N ASP A 426 -5.96 31.93 -24.87
CA ASP A 426 -7.05 32.89 -25.13
C ASP A 426 -7.91 32.52 -26.36
N LEU A 427 -7.33 31.86 -27.38
CA LEU A 427 -8.08 31.43 -28.57
C LEU A 427 -9.03 30.28 -28.23
N GLU A 428 -8.53 29.29 -27.47
CA GLU A 428 -9.36 28.20 -26.94
C GLU A 428 -10.42 28.73 -25.97
N GLU A 429 -10.08 29.70 -25.10
CA GLU A 429 -11.05 30.32 -24.19
C GLU A 429 -12.20 30.97 -24.98
N LYS A 430 -11.86 31.71 -26.05
CA LYS A 430 -12.87 32.34 -26.90
C LYS A 430 -13.78 31.30 -27.56
N ALA A 431 -13.20 30.27 -28.19
CA ALA A 431 -13.94 29.20 -28.83
C ALA A 431 -14.84 28.43 -27.84
N PHE A 432 -14.33 28.18 -26.62
CA PHE A 432 -15.08 27.53 -25.55
C PHE A 432 -16.37 28.31 -25.20
N PHE A 433 -16.27 29.63 -25.04
CA PHE A 433 -17.44 30.45 -24.72
C PHE A 433 -18.39 30.60 -25.91
N GLU A 434 -17.87 30.79 -27.12
CA GLU A 434 -18.70 30.86 -28.35
C GLU A 434 -19.50 29.56 -28.55
N HIS A 435 -18.91 28.40 -28.26
CA HIS A 435 -19.60 27.12 -28.31
C HIS A 435 -20.79 27.06 -27.33
N ILE A 436 -20.57 27.44 -26.07
CA ILE A 436 -21.65 27.49 -25.08
C ILE A 436 -22.74 28.47 -25.52
N GLU A 437 -22.38 29.65 -26.03
CA GLU A 437 -23.34 30.65 -26.51
C GLU A 437 -24.17 30.17 -27.70
N GLN A 438 -23.57 29.42 -28.63
CA GLN A 438 -24.27 28.91 -29.81
C GLN A 438 -25.24 27.77 -29.46
N HIS A 439 -24.85 26.89 -28.53
CA HIS A 439 -25.58 25.68 -28.18
C HIS A 439 -26.37 25.77 -26.86
N HIS A 440 -26.44 26.95 -26.24
CA HIS A 440 -27.01 27.15 -24.89
C HIS A 440 -28.41 26.56 -24.66
N ARG A 441 -29.22 26.45 -25.72
CA ARG A 441 -30.59 25.90 -25.65
C ARG A 441 -30.61 24.38 -25.42
N GLU A 442 -29.53 23.69 -25.78
CA GLU A 442 -29.34 22.26 -25.59
C GLU A 442 -28.90 21.91 -24.17
N TYR A 443 -28.39 22.87 -23.39
CA TYR A 443 -27.76 22.64 -22.09
C TYR A 443 -28.67 22.92 -20.91
N GLY A 444 -28.71 21.97 -19.97
CA GLY A 444 -29.56 22.01 -18.79
C GLY A 444 -28.78 22.21 -17.49
N ALA A 445 -27.56 21.68 -17.43
CA ALA A 445 -26.65 21.88 -16.32
C ALA A 445 -25.20 21.78 -16.76
N MET A 446 -24.30 22.33 -15.96
CA MET A 446 -22.88 22.04 -16.02
C MET A 446 -22.41 21.63 -14.61
N ILE A 447 -21.76 20.47 -14.49
CA ILE A 447 -21.06 20.07 -13.28
C ILE A 447 -19.58 20.44 -13.39
N ILE A 448 -19.06 21.09 -12.35
CA ILE A 448 -17.76 21.75 -12.35
C ILE A 448 -17.02 21.36 -11.08
N GLU A 449 -15.91 20.66 -11.23
CA GLU A 449 -14.83 20.71 -10.24
C GLU A 449 -14.12 22.07 -10.36
N PRO A 450 -14.06 22.90 -9.30
CA PRO A 450 -13.40 24.20 -9.41
C PRO A 450 -11.89 24.08 -9.66
N ILE A 451 -11.29 23.00 -9.17
CA ILE A 451 -9.93 22.55 -9.51
C ILE A 451 -10.06 21.08 -9.90
N LEU A 452 -9.58 20.70 -11.10
CA LEU A 452 -9.61 19.30 -11.54
C LEU A 452 -8.58 18.52 -10.72
N GLY A 453 -9.04 17.85 -9.66
CA GLY A 453 -8.17 17.27 -8.65
C GLY A 453 -7.46 16.02 -9.15
N SER A 454 -8.25 15.05 -9.62
CA SER A 454 -7.76 13.79 -10.19
C SER A 454 -6.94 13.98 -11.45
N ALA A 455 -7.18 15.07 -12.20
CA ALA A 455 -6.36 15.46 -13.34
C ALA A 455 -4.99 16.06 -12.96
N GLY A 456 -4.54 15.86 -11.73
CA GLY A 456 -3.31 16.43 -11.20
C GLY A 456 -3.44 17.91 -10.86
N VAL A 457 -4.50 18.33 -10.18
CA VAL A 457 -4.65 19.70 -9.64
C VAL A 457 -4.54 20.79 -10.72
N LYS A 458 -5.38 20.71 -11.76
CA LYS A 458 -5.46 21.76 -12.79
C LYS A 458 -6.30 22.93 -12.28
N VAL A 459 -5.63 24.04 -11.96
CA VAL A 459 -6.25 25.25 -11.43
C VAL A 459 -6.66 26.18 -12.57
N SER A 460 -7.96 26.45 -12.67
CA SER A 460 -8.48 27.47 -13.59
C SER A 460 -8.28 28.87 -13.04
N SER A 461 -8.17 29.88 -13.92
CA SER A 461 -8.12 31.26 -13.44
C SER A 461 -9.48 31.70 -12.86
N ILE A 462 -9.45 32.50 -11.80
CA ILE A 462 -10.67 33.10 -11.20
C ILE A 462 -11.46 33.89 -12.27
N ARG A 463 -10.74 34.60 -13.16
CA ARG A 463 -11.34 35.32 -14.29
C ARG A 463 -12.16 34.39 -15.19
N PHE A 464 -11.58 33.25 -15.58
CA PHE A 464 -12.25 32.27 -16.43
C PHE A 464 -13.50 31.71 -15.75
N LEU A 465 -13.39 31.28 -14.49
CA LEU A 465 -14.52 30.70 -13.76
C LEU A 465 -15.65 31.72 -13.52
N ASN A 466 -15.35 32.99 -13.20
CA ASN A 466 -16.36 34.04 -13.09
C ASN A 466 -17.06 34.29 -14.43
N LYS A 467 -16.31 34.33 -15.53
CA LYS A 467 -16.89 34.49 -16.87
C LYS A 467 -17.78 33.30 -17.23
N LEU A 468 -17.36 32.08 -16.91
CA LEU A 468 -18.15 30.87 -17.08
C LEU A 468 -19.44 30.90 -16.25
N GLY A 469 -19.35 31.16 -14.95
CA GLY A 469 -20.52 31.23 -14.07
C GLY A 469 -21.55 32.23 -14.55
N ARG A 470 -21.12 33.46 -14.88
CA ARG A 470 -22.02 34.48 -15.43
C ARG A 470 -22.65 34.07 -16.75
N LEU A 471 -21.90 33.39 -17.63
CA LEU A 471 -22.43 32.90 -18.90
C LEU A 471 -23.51 31.83 -18.68
N LEU A 472 -23.25 30.86 -17.81
CA LEU A 472 -24.20 29.79 -17.48
C LEU A 472 -25.47 30.37 -16.84
N GLN A 473 -25.32 31.31 -15.90
CA GLN A 473 -26.45 32.02 -15.28
C GLN A 473 -27.26 32.82 -16.30
N LYS A 474 -26.60 33.56 -17.21
CA LYS A 474 -27.25 34.31 -18.30
C LYS A 474 -28.15 33.42 -19.16
N TYR A 475 -27.74 32.18 -19.41
CA TYR A 475 -28.52 31.23 -20.21
C TYR A 475 -29.37 30.26 -19.40
N MET A 476 -29.49 30.47 -18.08
CA MET A 476 -30.26 29.62 -17.16
C MET A 476 -29.81 28.15 -17.21
N ILE A 477 -28.51 27.90 -17.39
CA ILE A 477 -27.91 26.59 -17.27
C ILE A 477 -27.55 26.39 -15.80
N THR A 478 -28.10 25.34 -15.17
CA THR A 478 -27.86 25.06 -13.74
C THR A 478 -26.38 24.80 -13.48
N VAL A 479 -25.79 25.51 -12.51
CA VAL A 479 -24.38 25.36 -12.16
C VAL A 479 -24.23 24.46 -10.94
N ILE A 480 -23.58 23.31 -11.09
CA ILE A 480 -23.27 22.39 -10.00
C ILE A 480 -21.77 22.49 -9.71
N PHE A 481 -21.40 22.82 -8.48
CA PHE A 481 -20.01 22.74 -8.05
C PHE A 481 -19.76 21.44 -7.31
N ASP A 482 -18.80 20.67 -7.82
CA ASP A 482 -18.26 19.51 -7.15
C ASP A 482 -17.10 19.95 -6.25
N GLU A 483 -17.43 20.27 -5.01
CA GLU A 483 -16.46 20.71 -3.98
C GLU A 483 -16.05 19.55 -3.07
N VAL A 484 -16.23 18.31 -3.52
CA VAL A 484 -15.85 17.11 -2.77
C VAL A 484 -14.36 17.13 -2.42
N ALA A 485 -13.48 17.55 -3.34
CA ALA A 485 -12.04 17.66 -3.08
C ALA A 485 -11.59 19.05 -2.61
N THR A 486 -12.23 20.12 -3.10
CA THR A 486 -11.77 21.51 -2.87
C THR A 486 -12.34 22.17 -1.62
N GLY A 487 -13.43 21.63 -1.07
CA GLY A 487 -14.11 22.16 0.10
C GLY A 487 -13.35 21.98 1.40
N PHE A 488 -13.91 22.56 2.46
CA PHE A 488 -13.40 22.54 3.83
C PHE A 488 -11.95 23.01 3.94
N TYR A 489 -11.69 24.22 3.45
CA TYR A 489 -10.39 24.91 3.53
C TYR A 489 -9.24 24.34 2.68
N ARG A 490 -9.45 23.24 1.94
CA ARG A 490 -8.36 22.60 1.16
C ARG A 490 -7.61 23.58 0.24
N THR A 491 -8.32 24.57 -0.30
CA THR A 491 -7.79 25.58 -1.23
C THR A 491 -7.52 26.95 -0.57
N GLY A 492 -7.57 27.04 0.76
CA GLY A 492 -7.31 28.27 1.54
C GLY A 492 -8.55 29.06 1.97
N LYS A 493 -9.70 28.86 1.31
CA LYS A 493 -11.02 29.36 1.73
C LYS A 493 -11.92 28.18 2.10
N PRO A 494 -12.96 28.36 2.93
CA PRO A 494 -13.86 27.27 3.31
C PRO A 494 -14.34 26.46 2.11
N PHE A 495 -14.71 27.13 1.01
CA PHE A 495 -15.02 26.52 -0.28
C PHE A 495 -14.38 27.33 -1.41
N TYR A 496 -14.07 26.70 -2.54
CA TYR A 496 -13.40 27.40 -3.64
C TYR A 496 -14.30 28.48 -4.26
N PHE A 497 -15.62 28.29 -4.32
CA PHE A 497 -16.53 29.31 -4.85
C PHE A 497 -16.48 30.64 -4.09
N HIS A 498 -15.93 30.68 -2.87
CA HIS A 498 -15.70 31.92 -2.11
C HIS A 498 -14.65 32.85 -2.75
N TYR A 499 -13.88 32.37 -3.72
CA TYR A 499 -13.01 33.21 -4.56
C TYR A 499 -13.74 33.85 -5.75
N LEU A 500 -14.98 33.44 -6.03
CA LEU A 500 -15.73 33.79 -7.22
C LEU A 500 -16.75 34.89 -6.91
N ASP A 501 -17.20 35.58 -7.96
CA ASP A 501 -18.22 36.64 -7.87
C ASP A 501 -19.64 36.15 -8.15
N PHE A 502 -19.82 34.84 -8.26
CA PHE A 502 -21.10 34.17 -8.39
C PHE A 502 -21.18 32.94 -7.49
N LYS A 503 -22.40 32.49 -7.23
CA LYS A 503 -22.69 31.31 -6.41
C LYS A 503 -23.27 30.18 -7.28
N PRO A 504 -22.82 28.92 -7.12
CA PRO A 504 -23.41 27.78 -7.82
C PRO A 504 -24.85 27.50 -7.35
N ASP A 505 -25.64 26.86 -8.18
CA ASP A 505 -27.02 26.47 -7.86
C ASP A 505 -27.09 25.28 -6.90
N MET A 506 -26.16 24.32 -7.05
CA MET A 506 -26.02 23.15 -6.19
C MET A 506 -24.54 22.90 -5.86
N ILE A 507 -24.26 22.36 -4.67
CA ILE A 507 -22.90 22.06 -4.22
C ILE A 507 -22.83 20.62 -3.72
N ASN A 508 -21.93 19.81 -4.28
CA ASN A 508 -21.62 18.46 -3.82
C ASN A 508 -20.49 18.50 -2.80
N LEU A 509 -20.72 17.97 -1.60
CA LEU A 509 -19.74 17.90 -0.52
C LEU A 509 -19.55 16.46 -0.04
N SER A 510 -18.31 16.09 0.29
CA SER A 510 -17.95 14.82 0.96
C SER A 510 -16.52 14.97 1.54
N LYS A 511 -15.74 13.90 1.67
CA LYS A 511 -14.32 13.88 2.09
C LYS A 511 -14.05 14.71 3.37
N GLY A 512 -13.55 15.94 3.22
CA GLY A 512 -13.20 16.84 4.31
C GLY A 512 -14.37 17.22 5.24
N ILE A 513 -15.62 16.92 4.84
CA ILE A 513 -16.86 17.17 5.59
C ILE A 513 -16.88 16.57 6.99
N ASN A 514 -16.26 15.40 7.18
CA ASN A 514 -16.12 14.74 8.47
C ASN A 514 -14.72 14.16 8.68
N ASN A 515 -13.72 14.74 8.00
CA ASN A 515 -12.31 14.35 8.07
C ASN A 515 -12.06 12.85 7.79
N GLY A 516 -12.90 12.20 6.98
CA GLY A 516 -12.74 10.80 6.59
C GLY A 516 -13.18 9.76 7.64
N ILE A 517 -13.95 10.16 8.65
CA ILE A 517 -14.30 9.29 9.79
C ILE A 517 -15.36 8.24 9.42
N LEU A 518 -16.38 8.64 8.65
CA LEU A 518 -17.45 7.76 8.17
C LEU A 518 -17.82 8.13 6.72
N PRO A 519 -18.42 7.21 5.94
CA PRO A 519 -19.06 7.57 4.68
C PRO A 519 -20.10 8.67 4.92
N PHE A 520 -19.89 9.83 4.29
CA PHE A 520 -20.77 10.98 4.44
C PHE A 520 -20.64 11.93 3.26
N GLY A 521 -21.78 12.44 2.81
CA GLY A 521 -21.86 13.49 1.80
C GLY A 521 -23.12 14.33 1.96
N VAL A 522 -23.12 15.49 1.33
CA VAL A 522 -24.25 16.42 1.34
C VAL A 522 -24.33 17.13 -0.01
N VAL A 523 -25.55 17.27 -0.52
CA VAL A 523 -25.87 18.21 -1.59
C VAL A 523 -26.55 19.44 -0.99
N LEU A 524 -25.98 20.64 -1.16
CA LEU A 524 -26.67 21.89 -0.84
C LEU A 524 -27.43 22.40 -2.05
N LEU A 525 -28.63 22.94 -1.82
CA LEU A 525 -29.49 23.51 -2.84
C LEU A 525 -29.70 25.00 -2.60
N SER A 526 -29.54 25.81 -3.65
CA SER A 526 -29.93 27.22 -3.59
C SER A 526 -31.46 27.37 -3.44
N ASN A 527 -31.91 28.47 -2.86
CA ASN A 527 -33.34 28.79 -2.74
C ASN A 527 -34.07 28.77 -4.09
N ASP A 528 -33.40 29.13 -5.18
CA ASP A 528 -33.94 29.10 -6.54
C ASP A 528 -34.16 27.68 -7.04
N ILE A 529 -33.23 26.76 -6.76
CA ILE A 529 -33.37 25.34 -7.08
C ILE A 529 -34.51 24.72 -6.27
N VAL A 530 -34.59 25.00 -4.97
CA VAL A 530 -35.70 24.56 -4.12
C VAL A 530 -37.02 25.07 -4.69
N CYS A 531 -37.09 26.33 -5.15
CA CYS A 531 -38.27 26.87 -5.79
C CYS A 531 -38.64 26.17 -7.11
N LYS A 532 -37.66 25.86 -7.97
CA LYS A 532 -37.87 25.14 -9.24
C LYS A 532 -38.34 23.70 -9.05
N LEU A 533 -37.97 23.07 -7.92
CA LEU A 533 -38.36 21.70 -7.57
C LEU A 533 -39.68 21.62 -6.80
N LYS A 534 -40.35 22.75 -6.51
CA LYS A 534 -41.63 22.74 -5.79
C LYS A 534 -42.64 21.86 -6.51
N LYS A 535 -43.22 20.91 -5.77
CA LYS A 535 -44.21 19.91 -6.23
C LYS A 535 -43.65 18.84 -7.18
N GLU A 536 -42.33 18.80 -7.38
CA GLU A 536 -41.70 17.66 -8.02
C GLU A 536 -41.50 16.54 -6.99
N GLU A 537 -41.75 15.30 -7.39
CA GLU A 537 -41.43 14.10 -6.60
C GLU A 537 -40.14 13.50 -7.15
N LEU A 538 -39.21 13.14 -6.25
CA LEU A 538 -37.92 12.57 -6.62
C LEU A 538 -37.77 11.16 -6.02
N GLU A 539 -37.62 10.17 -6.90
CA GLU A 539 -37.28 8.81 -6.50
C GLU A 539 -35.74 8.68 -6.35
N HIS A 540 -35.25 8.96 -5.15
CA HIS A 540 -33.84 8.79 -4.79
C HIS A 540 -33.72 8.36 -3.34
N PHE A 541 -32.97 7.28 -3.10
CA PHE A 541 -32.88 6.65 -1.78
C PHE A 541 -31.52 5.98 -1.60
N SER A 542 -30.99 6.08 -0.39
CA SER A 542 -29.97 5.17 0.15
C SER A 542 -30.34 4.89 1.60
N THR A 543 -30.31 3.62 2.00
CA THR A 543 -30.65 3.21 3.37
C THR A 543 -29.78 3.92 4.40
N GLN A 544 -28.55 4.30 4.07
CA GLN A 544 -27.63 4.93 5.02
C GLN A 544 -27.71 6.47 5.05
N ASN A 545 -28.53 7.09 4.18
CA ASN A 545 -28.67 8.54 4.16
C ASN A 545 -29.03 9.10 5.54
N GLY A 546 -28.29 10.11 5.96
CA GLY A 546 -28.48 10.71 7.27
C GLY A 546 -28.13 9.78 8.43
N ASN A 547 -27.26 8.76 8.25
CA ASN A 547 -26.79 7.94 9.37
C ASN A 547 -26.35 8.83 10.55
N LEU A 548 -26.92 8.61 11.74
CA LEU A 548 -26.73 9.49 12.89
C LEU A 548 -25.26 9.62 13.31
N LEU A 549 -24.46 8.55 13.21
CA LEU A 549 -23.03 8.62 13.52
C LEU A 549 -22.28 9.42 12.45
N GLY A 550 -22.67 9.30 11.18
CA GLY A 550 -22.17 10.14 10.09
C GLY A 550 -22.43 11.62 10.38
N VAL A 551 -23.68 11.98 10.70
CA VAL A 551 -24.08 13.36 11.04
C VAL A 551 -23.33 13.87 12.27
N ILE A 552 -23.14 13.06 13.31
CA ILE A 552 -22.36 13.44 14.49
C ILE A 552 -20.90 13.72 14.11
N SER A 553 -20.25 12.83 13.35
CA SER A 553 -18.86 13.04 12.95
C SER A 553 -18.68 14.31 12.13
N ALA A 554 -19.62 14.59 11.22
CA ALA A 554 -19.62 15.80 10.42
C ALA A 554 -19.89 17.05 11.27
N HIS A 555 -20.81 16.97 12.23
CA HIS A 555 -21.14 18.06 13.14
C HIS A 555 -19.93 18.47 14.00
N GLU A 556 -19.28 17.53 14.67
CA GLU A 556 -18.10 17.85 15.48
C GLU A 556 -16.93 18.35 14.63
N THR A 557 -16.77 17.82 13.41
CA THR A 557 -15.77 18.31 12.45
C THR A 557 -16.07 19.76 12.01
N LEU A 558 -17.34 20.07 11.74
CA LEU A 558 -17.79 21.42 11.43
C LEU A 558 -17.54 22.39 12.59
N CYS A 559 -17.88 21.99 13.82
CA CYS A 559 -17.56 22.77 15.02
C CYS A 559 -16.05 23.02 15.15
N TYR A 560 -15.23 21.99 14.86
CA TYR A 560 -13.77 22.14 14.88
C TYR A 560 -13.29 23.17 13.84
N TYR A 561 -13.80 23.13 12.60
CA TYR A 561 -13.48 24.14 11.60
C TYR A 561 -13.85 25.56 12.06
N GLN A 562 -15.00 25.73 12.71
CA GLN A 562 -15.47 27.03 13.20
C GLN A 562 -14.63 27.53 14.38
N GLN A 563 -14.28 26.65 15.32
CA GLN A 563 -13.50 27.00 16.51
C GLN A 563 -12.05 27.35 16.17
N HIS A 564 -11.48 26.70 15.15
CA HIS A 564 -10.09 26.84 14.74
C HIS A 564 -9.89 27.61 13.42
N GLU A 565 -10.89 28.35 12.94
CA GLU A 565 -10.87 29.03 11.62
C GLU A 565 -9.59 29.85 11.39
N ALA A 566 -9.22 30.71 12.35
CA ALA A 566 -8.06 31.59 12.22
C ALA A 566 -6.73 30.81 12.18
N GLU A 567 -6.62 29.76 12.99
CA GLU A 567 -5.43 28.89 13.04
C GLU A 567 -5.29 28.09 11.74
N ILE A 568 -6.38 27.49 11.27
CA ILE A 568 -6.44 26.72 10.03
C ILE A 568 -6.04 27.59 8.85
N ALA A 569 -6.63 28.78 8.71
CA ALA A 569 -6.31 29.71 7.64
C ALA A 569 -4.83 30.12 7.66
N GLN A 570 -4.28 30.42 8.85
CA GLN A 570 -2.87 30.78 8.99
C GLN A 570 -1.93 29.63 8.62
N ASN A 571 -2.24 28.40 9.04
CA ASN A 571 -1.39 27.25 8.74
C ASN A 571 -1.44 26.89 7.25
N ILE A 572 -2.61 26.94 6.60
CA ILE A 572 -2.72 26.73 5.15
C ILE A 572 -1.94 27.78 4.38
N GLN A 573 -2.03 29.06 4.78
CA GLN A 573 -1.24 30.11 4.14
C GLN A 573 0.27 29.83 4.22
N LYS A 574 0.77 29.47 5.41
CA LYS A 574 2.18 29.13 5.61
C LYS A 574 2.61 27.90 4.81
N LEU A 575 1.79 26.85 4.78
CA LEU A 575 2.06 25.65 3.99
C LEU A 575 2.08 25.95 2.49
N ASN A 576 1.12 26.74 2.00
CA ASN A 576 1.06 27.17 0.60
C ASN A 576 2.34 27.92 0.19
N GLU A 577 2.73 28.94 0.97
CA GLU A 577 3.94 29.72 0.73
C GLU A 577 5.20 28.85 0.79
N LEU A 578 5.28 27.95 1.77
CA LEU A 578 6.42 27.04 1.94
C LEU A 578 6.57 26.06 0.78
N ILE A 579 5.48 25.42 0.33
CA ILE A 579 5.50 24.46 -0.78
C ILE A 579 5.97 25.14 -2.06
N LEU A 580 5.38 26.28 -2.39
CA LEU A 580 5.75 27.06 -3.57
C LEU A 580 7.22 27.51 -3.53
N ALA A 581 7.66 28.09 -2.41
CA ALA A 581 9.01 28.61 -2.26
C ALA A 581 10.07 27.49 -2.31
N GLU A 582 9.87 26.39 -1.57
CA GLU A 582 10.87 25.32 -1.50
C GLU A 582 10.94 24.52 -2.82
N MET A 583 9.81 24.27 -3.48
CA MET A 583 9.81 23.59 -4.78
C MET A 583 10.46 24.46 -5.86
N SER A 584 10.10 25.75 -5.92
CA SER A 584 10.74 26.70 -6.84
C SER A 584 12.23 26.86 -6.58
N PHE A 585 12.68 26.94 -5.31
CA PHE A 585 14.09 27.01 -4.96
C PHE A 585 14.86 25.79 -5.45
N ASN A 586 14.23 24.62 -5.43
CA ASN A 586 14.80 23.40 -5.98
C ASN A 586 14.55 23.23 -7.48
N GLY A 587 13.96 24.19 -8.20
CA GLY A 587 13.71 24.08 -9.65
C GLY A 587 12.69 23.00 -10.02
N ILE A 588 11.78 22.64 -9.10
CA ILE A 588 10.68 21.71 -9.34
C ILE A 588 9.42 22.50 -9.67
N SER A 589 8.81 22.20 -10.82
CA SER A 589 7.53 22.79 -11.21
C SER A 589 6.39 22.19 -10.39
N VAL A 590 5.49 23.04 -9.89
CA VAL A 590 4.30 22.63 -9.16
C VAL A 590 3.09 23.44 -9.61
N ARG A 591 1.92 22.83 -9.53
CA ARG A 591 0.62 23.48 -9.77
C ARG A 591 -0.29 23.23 -8.57
N GLY A 592 -0.93 24.28 -8.05
CA GLY A 592 -1.77 24.15 -6.86
C GLY A 592 -2.01 25.44 -6.09
N ILE A 593 -2.86 25.33 -5.08
CA ILE A 593 -3.24 26.42 -4.17
C ILE A 593 -3.65 25.85 -2.80
N GLY A 594 -3.36 26.59 -1.73
CA GLY A 594 -3.72 26.19 -0.37
C GLY A 594 -2.89 24.99 0.08
N CYS A 595 -3.54 23.85 0.32
CA CYS A 595 -2.88 22.58 0.62
C CYS A 595 -3.21 21.52 -0.44
N MET A 596 -3.38 21.95 -1.69
CA MET A 596 -3.73 21.11 -2.84
C MET A 596 -2.72 21.36 -3.96
N PHE A 597 -1.74 20.47 -4.13
CA PHE A 597 -0.68 20.60 -5.14
C PHE A 597 -0.45 19.33 -5.95
N ALA A 598 0.06 19.50 -7.16
CA ALA A 598 0.64 18.44 -7.97
C ALA A 598 2.07 18.81 -8.39
N VAL A 599 2.92 17.79 -8.49
CA VAL A 599 4.25 17.81 -9.07
C VAL A 599 4.18 16.99 -10.36
N PRO A 600 4.17 17.63 -11.54
CA PRO A 600 4.18 16.92 -12.83
C PRO A 600 5.48 16.16 -13.04
N ILE A 601 5.37 14.90 -13.47
CA ILE A 601 6.45 13.98 -13.80
C ILE A 601 5.95 13.18 -15.00
N ASP A 602 6.40 13.54 -16.20
CA ASP A 602 5.82 13.01 -17.44
C ASP A 602 6.18 11.53 -17.66
N ASP A 603 7.42 11.13 -17.35
CA ASP A 603 7.90 9.74 -17.49
C ASP A 603 7.27 8.80 -16.43
N PRO A 604 6.43 7.83 -16.83
CA PRO A 604 5.82 6.87 -15.91
C PRO A 604 6.83 5.97 -15.18
N GLN A 605 7.98 5.64 -15.79
CA GLN A 605 9.00 4.81 -15.15
C GLN A 605 9.70 5.59 -14.04
N ALA A 606 10.12 6.83 -14.33
CA ALA A 606 10.66 7.74 -13.34
C ALA A 606 9.68 7.96 -12.18
N LEU A 607 8.39 8.19 -12.48
CA LEU A 607 7.34 8.35 -11.47
C LEU A 607 7.24 7.13 -10.55
N SER A 608 7.27 5.92 -11.09
CA SER A 608 7.24 4.68 -10.29
C SER A 608 8.43 4.58 -9.33
N LEU A 609 9.65 4.86 -9.82
CA LEU A 609 10.87 4.85 -9.01
C LEU A 609 10.87 5.95 -7.93
N ILE A 610 10.37 7.14 -8.26
CA ILE A 610 10.19 8.24 -7.31
C ILE A 610 9.22 7.83 -6.20
N MET A 611 8.05 7.29 -6.55
CA MET A 611 7.04 6.86 -5.58
C MET A 611 7.59 5.79 -4.63
N GLN A 612 8.31 4.79 -5.17
CA GLN A 612 8.96 3.76 -4.36
C GLN A 612 10.03 4.36 -3.43
N SER A 613 10.86 5.27 -3.92
CA SER A 613 11.90 5.93 -3.13
C SER A 613 11.32 6.78 -2.00
N LEU A 614 10.22 7.50 -2.26
CA LEU A 614 9.52 8.30 -1.26
C LEU A 614 8.88 7.42 -0.18
N GLU A 615 8.23 6.33 -0.58
CA GLU A 615 7.63 5.37 0.34
C GLU A 615 8.69 4.73 1.27
N GLN A 616 9.82 4.31 0.71
CA GLN A 616 10.97 3.81 1.48
C GLN A 616 11.46 4.85 2.50
N ALA A 617 11.51 6.12 2.10
CA ALA A 617 11.88 7.25 2.93
C ALA A 617 10.80 7.67 3.96
N GLY A 618 9.65 6.98 3.99
CA GLY A 618 8.55 7.25 4.92
C GLY A 618 7.66 8.43 4.49
N ILE A 619 7.53 8.69 3.18
CA ILE A 619 6.71 9.77 2.62
C ILE A 619 5.65 9.17 1.71
N LEU A 620 4.37 9.34 2.06
CA LEU A 620 3.26 8.85 1.24
C LEU A 620 2.71 9.99 0.39
N CYS A 621 2.77 9.83 -0.93
CA CYS A 621 2.13 10.71 -1.91
C CYS A 621 1.08 9.92 -2.71
N TYR A 622 0.19 10.61 -3.41
CA TYR A 622 -0.80 9.99 -4.30
C TYR A 622 -0.36 10.23 -5.74
N GLN A 623 -0.45 9.20 -6.58
CA GLN A 623 -0.12 9.30 -8.00
C GLN A 623 -1.38 9.63 -8.80
N TYR A 624 -1.27 10.55 -9.75
CA TYR A 624 -2.28 10.73 -10.80
C TYR A 624 -1.71 10.33 -12.15
N PHE A 625 -2.60 9.86 -13.03
CA PHE A 625 -2.28 9.45 -14.38
C PHE A 625 -3.39 9.93 -15.32
N ASN A 626 -3.08 10.83 -16.24
CA ASN A 626 -4.06 11.34 -17.22
C ASN A 626 -3.76 10.82 -18.63
N SER A 627 -2.48 10.80 -19.00
CA SER A 627 -1.99 10.38 -20.32
C SER A 627 -0.50 10.04 -20.21
N VAL A 628 0.13 9.52 -21.26
CA VAL A 628 1.58 9.24 -21.26
C VAL A 628 2.43 10.48 -20.94
N GLU A 629 1.90 11.70 -21.15
CA GLU A 629 2.63 12.96 -21.01
C GLU A 629 2.07 13.90 -19.93
N ASP A 630 1.11 13.46 -19.11
CA ASP A 630 0.56 14.26 -18.00
C ASP A 630 0.28 13.37 -16.79
N ASN A 631 1.36 13.04 -16.09
CA ASN A 631 1.38 12.21 -14.90
C ASN A 631 2.10 12.92 -13.77
N GLY A 632 2.00 12.37 -12.57
CA GLY A 632 2.83 12.83 -11.47
C GLY A 632 2.30 12.42 -10.11
N LEU A 633 2.72 13.18 -9.11
CA LEU A 633 2.27 12.98 -7.73
C LEU A 633 1.57 14.22 -7.19
N THR A 634 0.67 14.04 -6.24
CA THR A 634 -0.01 15.11 -5.52
C THR A 634 0.53 15.26 -4.11
N LEU A 635 0.57 16.50 -3.62
CA LEU A 635 0.88 16.86 -2.24
C LEU A 635 -0.37 17.46 -1.60
N MET A 636 -0.94 16.74 -0.66
CA MET A 636 -2.18 17.05 0.05
C MET A 636 -1.94 16.92 1.56
N PRO A 637 -1.07 17.76 2.15
CA PRO A 637 -0.75 17.66 3.57
C PRO A 637 -1.96 17.97 4.45
N SER A 638 -1.95 17.47 5.69
CA SER A 638 -2.81 18.00 6.76
C SER A 638 -2.51 19.48 6.98
N PHE A 639 -3.54 20.26 7.33
CA PHE A 639 -3.40 21.68 7.70
C PHE A 639 -2.50 21.90 8.92
N TYR A 640 -2.24 20.85 9.71
CA TYR A 640 -1.40 20.90 10.91
C TYR A 640 -0.02 20.27 10.71
N THR A 641 0.38 19.99 9.47
CA THR A 641 1.71 19.47 9.18
C THR A 641 2.78 20.46 9.64
N ASP A 642 3.72 20.01 10.48
CA ASP A 642 4.77 20.89 11.00
C ASP A 642 5.61 21.51 9.87
N HIS A 643 5.70 22.85 9.84
CA HIS A 643 6.35 23.57 8.75
C HIS A 643 7.85 23.25 8.61
N LYS A 644 8.58 23.02 9.71
CA LYS A 644 10.02 22.71 9.64
C LYS A 644 10.23 21.32 9.07
N LYS A 645 9.43 20.35 9.49
CA LYS A 645 9.45 19.00 8.92
C LYS A 645 9.01 19.01 7.46
N MET A 646 7.96 19.77 7.13
CA MET A 646 7.47 19.89 5.76
C MET A 646 8.56 20.42 4.83
N GLN A 647 9.34 21.42 5.25
CA GLN A 647 10.48 21.90 4.48
C GLN A 647 11.51 20.78 4.19
N GLN A 648 11.83 19.94 5.19
CA GLN A 648 12.75 18.81 5.01
C GLN A 648 12.17 17.75 4.07
N ILE A 649 10.87 17.48 4.17
CA ILE A 649 10.15 16.54 3.31
C ILE A 649 10.16 17.03 1.86
N LEU A 650 9.86 18.31 1.62
CA LEU A 650 9.90 18.92 0.29
C LEU A 650 11.30 18.83 -0.35
N LYS A 651 12.36 19.03 0.42
CA LYS A 651 13.75 18.81 -0.05
C LYS A 651 14.01 17.36 -0.47
N ARG A 652 13.47 16.39 0.27
CA ARG A 652 13.59 14.97 -0.08
C ARG A 652 12.82 14.63 -1.35
N ILE A 653 11.61 15.18 -1.50
CA ILE A 653 10.81 15.04 -2.72
C ILE A 653 11.57 15.64 -3.91
N ALA A 654 12.07 16.86 -3.80
CA ALA A 654 12.83 17.49 -4.86
C ALA A 654 14.09 16.70 -5.24
N LYS A 655 14.80 16.14 -4.25
CA LYS A 655 15.95 15.27 -4.49
C LYS A 655 15.54 13.99 -5.23
N ALA A 656 14.46 13.34 -4.83
CA ALA A 656 13.95 12.14 -5.49
C ALA A 656 13.59 12.44 -6.95
N VAL A 657 12.81 13.50 -7.19
CA VAL A 657 12.43 13.92 -8.55
C VAL A 657 13.66 14.14 -9.43
N LYS A 658 14.66 14.89 -8.96
CA LYS A 658 15.91 15.13 -9.72
C LYS A 658 16.80 13.90 -9.93
N SER A 659 16.60 12.83 -9.16
CA SER A 659 17.43 11.64 -9.27
C SER A 659 16.94 10.70 -10.37
N TYR A 660 15.68 10.85 -10.79
CA TYR A 660 15.00 9.94 -11.72
C TYR A 660 14.37 10.65 -12.93
N ALA A 661 14.18 11.97 -12.88
CA ALA A 661 13.85 12.82 -14.03
C ALA A 661 15.13 13.29 -14.73
#